data_AF-A0A4R1QPV8-F1
#
_entry.id   AF-A0A4R1QPV8-F1
#
_cell.length_a   1.000
_cell.length_b   1.000
_cell.length_c   1.000
_cell.angle_alpha   90.00
_cell.angle_beta   90.00
_cell.angle_gamma   90.00
#
_symmetry.space_group_name_H-M   'P 1'
#
loop_
_entity.id
_entity.type
_entity.pdbx_description
1 polymer ?
#
loop_
_entity_poly.entity_id
_entity_poly.type
_entity_poly.pdbx_seq_one_letter_code
_entity_poly.pdbx_strand_id
1 'polypeptide(L)'
;MKGQAKPLRGRSPGKRLFAAIVSLCMIVSLLPTTAFSEAGVQDSIVITGTSGLCEHHTEHTANCGYTEGTAEIPCSHEHDEGCGGLTDPEACNHTHDETCGYVPATEGTPCTYVCEICNAQDNGNPVAPSDAQPEECTCETLCTGEEINADCPVCSVEGAGLDKVCVGAALMLPVTALAVEGAPNSLYVGDQQVINGNNTTFWTTDKSTGGLTEYEGNDDNWNVKYDPSTATLTLKGAKISGSYHQYNNPYTAGIYAQCSNGQSVTLTIKLIGENTITGYYGIYVNAEISADSNGTDASLTITGENNGNLEVSGSNHGIFVKSGTGNASLNIEKVAVTSSTNGDYAAGVYVMSGAGAINSPNISLSVDGGSLTASGTGSSDGILFYVGSSQATGATTSLTVSENAIVDAKTGGIKASDPNLNNLSDQIVVGSGTGTNGGIVFDGTEGTVYGNVTLDESLTINQGETLTVPDGSSLNCNGNLTNNGTIIVEKGGNLTGDPGGTVVSAPTIGTQPASQTVTKGNTATFSVAATGEKLSYQWQQSTDNDQSWTDISGANAATYTTAATTTSMNGYQYRCVVSNSAGSVTSNAVTLTVNAATVSVTGVTLEPTSLSLFTGDTAPLTATVKPDNATNKNVTWESNNTTVATVDTNGNVAAVAAGEATITIKTADGNHTATCQVKVTQPTYGISADISALDFSIACPGYERPAAKTVTITNAGNQALTLNQPASTNSFEVGTLSKTKLAAGETATFTVQPKAGLAEGAYSETITVSGSENTTVTISATFTVQHQLEKVAAKAPTCTEVGNKEYFVCKVCGKYFDIDGKTEITQESTVIPATGHSYGEPEWSWSEDGKTCTVTFTCKNDAAHKETPKATVTSAEKTPATCTEKGVTTYTASLEFNGQTYKTAKDVTDIPATGHSYDNGKCTVCGAIASDFKAVITAGANGSWQKGTKDGLSFTSNAAYKHFRKVQVDGKDLDAANYSVKEGSTIVTLKAEYLETLSVGKHTLAVVSDTGTAVAEFTIQAAPATDNTRYYTCQSCGHHDWTATDAGYRCDYCGRVITEQVSGYPNVKGVYTAPTASPAPSTAPGSPATGDESNLVLWVVVLAAGSAALAGSFLIQRKKEQ
;
A
#
# COMPACT_ATOMS: atom_id res chain seq x y z
N MET A 1 -35.68 19.30 73.61
CA MET A 1 -35.12 20.02 74.79
C MET A 1 -33.72 20.49 74.37
N LYS A 2 -33.37 21.78 74.46
CA LYS A 2 -32.74 22.46 75.61
C LYS A 2 -31.59 21.64 76.25
N GLY A 3 -30.31 22.04 76.22
CA GLY A 3 -29.64 23.10 75.43
C GLY A 3 -28.37 23.70 76.08
N GLN A 4 -27.46 24.25 75.26
CA GLN A 4 -26.20 24.97 75.59
C GLN A 4 -25.07 24.09 76.20
N ALA A 5 -23.76 24.42 76.10
CA ALA A 5 -23.11 25.68 75.72
C ALA A 5 -21.78 25.55 74.91
N LYS A 6 -21.30 26.73 74.46
CA LYS A 6 -19.97 27.18 73.93
C LYS A 6 -18.67 26.50 74.48
N PRO A 7 -17.45 26.73 73.90
CA PRO A 7 -17.08 27.61 72.76
C PRO A 7 -15.95 27.13 71.76
N LEU A 8 -15.62 28.02 70.80
CA LEU A 8 -14.33 28.25 70.06
C LEU A 8 -13.94 27.43 68.79
N ARG A 9 -13.42 28.21 67.81
CA ARG A 9 -12.66 27.90 66.57
C ARG A 9 -13.21 26.86 65.56
N GLY A 10 -13.32 27.25 64.27
CA GLY A 10 -13.58 26.34 63.14
C GLY A 10 -13.94 27.06 61.83
N ARG A 11 -13.36 26.64 60.70
CA ARG A 11 -13.45 27.22 59.34
C ARG A 11 -14.88 27.47 58.80
N SER A 12 -15.08 28.59 58.09
CA SER A 12 -15.71 28.68 56.74
C SER A 12 -16.24 30.09 56.41
N PRO A 13 -16.29 30.47 55.11
CA PRO A 13 -17.20 31.53 54.67
C PRO A 13 -17.98 31.17 53.39
N GLY A 14 -19.26 30.83 53.53
CA GLY A 14 -20.25 30.94 52.44
C GLY A 14 -21.15 32.16 52.67
N LYS A 15 -20.96 33.24 51.89
CA LYS A 15 -21.67 34.53 52.02
C LYS A 15 -21.60 35.31 50.69
N ARG A 16 -22.56 36.15 50.31
CA ARG A 16 -24.00 36.27 50.68
C ARG A 16 -24.69 37.17 49.62
N LEU A 17 -26.02 37.18 49.59
CA LEU A 17 -26.82 37.99 48.66
C LEU A 17 -26.91 39.48 49.09
N PHE A 18 -27.15 40.37 48.12
CA PHE A 18 -27.51 41.80 48.22
C PHE A 18 -26.50 42.84 48.76
N ALA A 19 -25.75 43.42 47.80
CA ALA A 19 -25.67 44.84 47.42
C ALA A 19 -25.83 45.99 48.45
N ALA A 20 -24.95 46.99 48.30
CA ALA A 20 -25.15 48.40 48.64
C ALA A 20 -24.62 49.29 47.49
N ILE A 21 -25.09 50.54 47.39
CA ILE A 21 -24.94 51.45 46.22
C ILE A 21 -24.05 52.65 46.57
N VAL A 22 -23.32 53.23 45.58
CA VAL A 22 -23.11 54.70 45.39
C VAL A 22 -22.22 54.97 44.14
N SER A 23 -22.60 55.92 43.27
CA SER A 23 -21.63 56.90 42.71
C SER A 23 -21.47 57.18 41.19
N LEU A 24 -22.55 57.51 40.44
CA LEU A 24 -22.51 58.34 39.19
C LEU A 24 -21.77 57.74 37.93
N CYS A 25 -21.91 58.23 36.69
CA CYS A 25 -22.66 59.38 36.11
C CYS A 25 -23.13 59.13 34.65
N MET A 26 -24.20 59.83 34.22
CA MET A 26 -24.70 60.20 32.84
C MET A 26 -24.44 59.28 31.60
N ILE A 27 -25.41 58.80 30.80
CA ILE A 27 -26.57 59.40 30.05
C ILE A 27 -26.19 60.15 28.75
N VAL A 28 -26.77 59.76 27.58
CA VAL A 28 -27.39 60.62 26.51
C VAL A 28 -27.80 59.87 25.19
N SER A 29 -29.05 60.07 24.76
CA SER A 29 -29.75 60.00 23.42
C SER A 29 -29.43 59.06 22.22
N LEU A 30 -30.47 58.30 21.79
CA LEU A 30 -31.21 58.30 20.48
C LEU A 30 -30.57 58.01 19.07
N LEU A 31 -31.46 57.51 18.18
CA LEU A 31 -31.37 57.15 16.73
C LEU A 31 -31.44 58.42 15.80
N PRO A 32 -31.48 58.40 14.42
CA PRO A 32 -31.73 57.31 13.44
C PRO A 32 -30.99 57.41 12.03
N THR A 33 -31.56 56.78 10.98
CA THR A 33 -31.37 56.95 9.50
C THR A 33 -30.46 55.97 8.71
N THR A 34 -30.28 56.19 7.39
CA THR A 34 -30.39 55.14 6.33
C THR A 34 -29.45 55.25 5.11
N ALA A 35 -29.28 54.11 4.41
CA ALA A 35 -29.02 53.92 2.96
C ALA A 35 -27.56 53.93 2.41
N PHE A 36 -27.43 53.47 1.15
CA PHE A 36 -26.24 53.31 0.28
C PHE A 36 -25.22 52.20 0.66
N SER A 37 -24.49 51.56 -0.28
CA SER A 37 -24.76 51.22 -1.71
C SER A 37 -23.68 50.26 -2.27
N GLU A 38 -24.11 49.35 -3.16
CA GLU A 38 -23.40 48.72 -4.29
C GLU A 38 -21.85 48.57 -4.33
N ALA A 39 -21.41 47.33 -4.55
CA ALA A 39 -20.28 47.00 -5.45
C ALA A 39 -20.41 45.55 -5.96
N GLY A 40 -20.06 45.28 -7.23
CA GLY A 40 -19.92 43.93 -7.79
C GLY A 40 -21.16 43.39 -8.56
N VAL A 41 -21.18 43.61 -9.87
CA VAL A 41 -22.12 42.95 -10.81
C VAL A 41 -21.50 41.65 -11.34
N GLN A 42 -22.35 40.76 -11.84
CA GLN A 42 -21.97 39.49 -12.48
C GLN A 42 -20.96 39.66 -13.64
N ASP A 43 -20.33 38.56 -14.01
CA ASP A 43 -20.45 38.12 -15.41
C ASP A 43 -20.69 36.60 -15.48
N SER A 44 -21.13 36.13 -16.65
CA SER A 44 -21.51 34.74 -16.92
C SER A 44 -20.77 34.17 -18.14
N ILE A 45 -21.04 32.88 -18.46
CA ILE A 45 -20.96 32.33 -19.82
C ILE A 45 -19.55 32.11 -20.42
N VAL A 46 -19.24 30.85 -20.79
CA VAL A 46 -18.99 30.36 -22.17
C VAL A 46 -18.72 28.84 -22.11
N ILE A 47 -19.19 28.10 -23.12
CA ILE A 47 -18.90 26.67 -23.33
C ILE A 47 -17.96 26.47 -24.52
N THR A 48 -16.91 25.67 -24.33
CA THR A 48 -16.26 24.81 -25.34
C THR A 48 -15.78 23.55 -24.59
N GLY A 49 -15.98 22.29 -25.00
CA GLY A 49 -16.31 21.73 -26.32
C GLY A 49 -15.03 21.25 -27.04
N THR A 50 -14.95 20.10 -27.75
CA THR A 50 -15.90 18.99 -28.04
C THR A 50 -15.12 17.85 -28.75
N SER A 51 -15.44 16.53 -28.72
CA SER A 51 -16.18 15.65 -27.79
C SER A 51 -16.28 14.22 -28.39
N GLY A 52 -15.94 13.14 -27.68
CA GLY A 52 -16.13 11.73 -28.11
C GLY A 52 -15.61 10.72 -27.05
N LEU A 53 -16.13 9.50 -26.86
CA LEU A 53 -16.60 8.45 -27.81
C LEU A 53 -15.42 7.84 -28.61
N CYS A 54 -15.23 6.52 -28.71
CA CYS A 54 -16.13 5.38 -28.44
C CYS A 54 -15.37 4.08 -28.05
N GLU A 55 -16.12 2.97 -27.90
CA GLU A 55 -15.66 1.55 -27.79
C GLU A 55 -14.86 1.15 -26.52
N HIS A 56 -14.96 -0.09 -26.02
CA HIS A 56 -15.46 -1.34 -26.64
C HIS A 56 -16.50 -2.07 -25.76
N HIS A 57 -17.45 -2.77 -26.40
CA HIS A 57 -18.23 -3.85 -25.78
C HIS A 57 -17.80 -5.20 -26.37
N THR A 58 -17.79 -6.24 -25.54
CA THR A 58 -18.03 -7.64 -25.90
C THR A 58 -18.66 -8.30 -24.68
N GLU A 59 -19.89 -8.80 -24.82
CA GLU A 59 -20.66 -9.37 -23.70
C GLU A 59 -20.13 -10.76 -23.27
N HIS A 60 -20.54 -11.22 -22.09
CA HIS A 60 -21.26 -12.50 -22.02
C HIS A 60 -22.15 -12.62 -20.77
N THR A 61 -23.47 -12.68 -21.00
CA THR A 61 -24.47 -13.46 -20.25
C THR A 61 -24.49 -13.40 -18.71
N ALA A 62 -25.44 -12.62 -18.18
CA ALA A 62 -26.43 -13.06 -17.17
C ALA A 62 -25.97 -13.68 -15.83
N ASN A 63 -24.70 -13.63 -15.43
CA ASN A 63 -24.23 -14.28 -14.20
C ASN A 63 -23.06 -13.56 -13.48
N CYS A 64 -22.87 -12.25 -13.69
CA CYS A 64 -21.89 -11.46 -12.93
C CYS A 64 -22.40 -10.07 -12.50
N GLY A 65 -22.54 -9.89 -11.18
CA GLY A 65 -22.76 -8.65 -10.46
C GLY A 65 -22.51 -8.94 -8.95
N TYR A 66 -22.23 -7.96 -8.09
CA TYR A 66 -22.12 -6.52 -8.29
C TYR A 66 -21.17 -5.91 -7.24
N THR A 67 -21.01 -4.59 -7.19
CA THR A 67 -20.08 -3.86 -6.31
C THR A 67 -20.52 -3.83 -4.82
N GLU A 68 -19.52 -3.79 -3.93
CA GLU A 68 -19.51 -3.29 -2.53
C GLU A 68 -20.79 -3.41 -1.65
N GLY A 69 -20.71 -4.21 -0.57
CA GLY A 69 -21.71 -4.20 0.51
C GLY A 69 -21.51 -5.23 1.63
N THR A 70 -20.70 -4.90 2.64
CA THR A 70 -20.69 -5.47 4.02
C THR A 70 -20.98 -6.97 4.25
N ALA A 71 -19.89 -7.72 4.50
CA ALA A 71 -19.73 -8.78 5.52
C ALA A 71 -20.75 -9.96 5.63
N GLU A 72 -20.25 -11.18 5.42
CA GLU A 72 -20.83 -12.42 5.94
C GLU A 72 -19.78 -13.31 6.64
N ILE A 73 -20.25 -14.13 7.58
CA ILE A 73 -19.52 -15.29 8.14
C ILE A 73 -19.89 -16.51 7.28
N PRO A 74 -18.95 -17.37 6.87
CA PRO A 74 -19.28 -18.53 6.04
C PRO A 74 -20.13 -19.56 6.80
N CYS A 75 -21.20 -20.03 6.17
CA CYS A 75 -22.01 -21.15 6.64
C CYS A 75 -21.36 -22.51 6.35
N SER A 76 -21.81 -23.53 7.09
CA SER A 76 -21.37 -24.93 7.00
C SER A 76 -21.85 -25.66 5.74
N HIS A 77 -21.20 -26.78 5.41
CA HIS A 77 -21.81 -27.89 4.66
C HIS A 77 -21.64 -29.21 5.43
N GLU A 78 -22.49 -30.19 5.14
CA GLU A 78 -22.55 -31.49 5.82
C GLU A 78 -21.69 -32.56 5.15
N HIS A 79 -21.44 -33.66 5.88
CA HIS A 79 -21.02 -34.95 5.32
C HIS A 79 -21.92 -36.07 5.88
N ASP A 80 -22.30 -37.00 5.00
CA ASP A 80 -23.38 -37.99 5.18
C ASP A 80 -22.94 -39.26 5.95
N GLU A 81 -23.89 -40.14 6.29
CA GLU A 81 -23.77 -41.23 7.26
C GLU A 81 -22.67 -42.28 6.95
N GLY A 82 -21.77 -42.49 7.93
CA GLY A 82 -20.55 -43.30 7.79
C GLY A 82 -20.32 -44.37 8.86
N CYS A 83 -21.37 -44.86 9.54
CA CYS A 83 -21.38 -45.94 10.55
C CYS A 83 -20.71 -45.65 11.93
N GLY A 84 -21.41 -46.04 13.01
CA GLY A 84 -20.84 -46.27 14.36
C GLY A 84 -21.07 -45.15 15.38
N GLY A 85 -22.26 -45.13 16.01
CA GLY A 85 -22.56 -44.26 17.16
C GLY A 85 -22.37 -44.94 18.52
N LEU A 86 -23.05 -44.39 19.55
CA LEU A 86 -23.00 -44.77 20.99
C LEU A 86 -21.74 -44.29 21.75
N THR A 87 -21.78 -43.76 22.98
CA THR A 87 -22.76 -42.96 23.76
C THR A 87 -22.06 -42.58 25.08
N ASP A 88 -22.48 -41.47 25.71
CA ASP A 88 -22.14 -41.04 27.09
C ASP A 88 -20.70 -40.55 27.37
N PRO A 89 -20.52 -39.57 28.31
CA PRO A 89 -19.22 -39.01 28.68
C PRO A 89 -18.60 -39.66 29.94
N GLU A 90 -17.43 -39.15 30.37
CA GLU A 90 -16.72 -39.49 31.62
C GLU A 90 -16.11 -40.91 31.76
N ALA A 91 -15.18 -41.29 30.86
CA ALA A 91 -14.08 -42.21 31.23
C ALA A 91 -12.88 -42.22 30.25
N CYS A 92 -11.80 -41.47 30.55
CA CYS A 92 -10.43 -42.00 30.57
C CYS A 92 -9.39 -40.95 31.03
N ASN A 93 -8.73 -41.25 32.14
CA ASN A 93 -7.57 -40.55 32.69
C ASN A 93 -6.27 -41.18 32.14
N HIS A 94 -5.22 -40.39 31.84
CA HIS A 94 -3.84 -40.78 32.11
C HIS A 94 -2.87 -39.58 32.10
N THR A 95 -1.68 -39.80 32.64
CA THR A 95 -0.54 -38.87 32.75
C THR A 95 0.68 -39.43 32.01
N HIS A 96 1.68 -38.59 31.73
CA HIS A 96 3.00 -39.03 31.25
C HIS A 96 4.06 -38.89 32.35
N ASP A 97 5.02 -39.82 32.41
CA ASP A 97 6.09 -39.86 33.42
C ASP A 97 7.49 -40.17 32.82
N GLU A 98 8.49 -40.35 33.69
CA GLU A 98 9.94 -40.32 33.40
C GLU A 98 10.51 -41.55 32.64
N THR A 99 9.75 -42.14 31.72
CA THR A 99 10.20 -43.29 30.91
C THR A 99 10.35 -43.01 29.40
N CYS A 100 10.12 -41.77 28.97
CA CYS A 100 10.43 -41.29 27.61
C CYS A 100 11.86 -40.72 27.52
N GLY A 101 12.84 -41.57 27.18
CA GLY A 101 14.26 -41.20 27.21
C GLY A 101 14.85 -40.67 25.90
N TYR A 102 14.99 -39.35 25.75
CA TYR A 102 16.25 -38.75 25.29
C TYR A 102 16.43 -37.30 25.81
N VAL A 103 17.67 -36.79 25.75
CA VAL A 103 18.16 -35.66 26.56
C VAL A 103 18.29 -34.37 25.72
N PRO A 104 17.92 -33.17 26.24
CA PRO A 104 18.18 -31.89 25.59
C PRO A 104 19.66 -31.50 25.63
N ALA A 105 20.15 -30.82 24.58
CA ALA A 105 21.48 -30.24 24.56
C ALA A 105 21.54 -28.93 25.35
N THR A 106 22.73 -28.57 25.84
CA THR A 106 22.99 -27.37 26.66
C THR A 106 23.77 -26.34 25.86
N GLU A 107 23.39 -25.07 25.95
CA GLU A 107 24.28 -23.95 25.61
C GLU A 107 24.85 -23.31 26.88
N GLY A 108 26.02 -22.66 26.84
CA GLY A 108 26.76 -22.25 25.63
C GLY A 108 28.13 -22.90 25.40
N THR A 109 28.74 -22.47 24.28
CA THR A 109 30.07 -22.77 23.71
C THR A 109 30.18 -23.99 22.77
N PRO A 110 30.97 -23.90 21.68
CA PRO A 110 31.00 -22.78 20.71
C PRO A 110 31.10 -23.22 19.21
N CYS A 111 31.13 -22.23 18.29
CA CYS A 111 31.70 -22.25 16.92
C CYS A 111 30.85 -22.67 15.67
N THR A 112 30.32 -21.62 14.99
CA THR A 112 30.55 -21.21 13.57
C THR A 112 30.01 -21.98 12.32
N TYR A 113 29.59 -21.16 11.33
CA TYR A 113 29.41 -21.39 9.87
C TYR A 113 28.06 -21.92 9.31
N VAL A 114 27.81 -21.56 8.03
CA VAL A 114 26.52 -21.52 7.28
C VAL A 114 26.79 -21.76 5.76
N CYS A 115 25.84 -21.88 4.82
CA CYS A 115 24.38 -21.74 4.87
C CYS A 115 23.62 -22.96 4.27
N GLU A 116 23.15 -23.09 3.02
CA GLU A 116 23.07 -22.22 1.82
C GLU A 116 21.98 -22.81 0.86
N ILE A 117 21.75 -22.19 -0.31
CA ILE A 117 20.91 -22.65 -1.44
C ILE A 117 19.38 -22.44 -1.26
N CYS A 118 18.91 -21.20 -1.42
CA CYS A 118 17.89 -20.81 -2.44
C CYS A 118 17.38 -19.35 -2.31
N ASN A 119 17.88 -18.48 -3.19
CA ASN A 119 17.34 -17.15 -3.57
C ASN A 119 16.05 -17.29 -4.46
N ALA A 120 15.27 -16.26 -4.83
CA ALA A 120 15.03 -14.85 -4.39
C ALA A 120 13.84 -14.27 -5.23
N GLN A 121 13.79 -12.94 -5.47
CA GLN A 121 12.84 -12.14 -6.28
C GLN A 121 11.49 -11.77 -5.60
N ASP A 122 10.88 -10.59 -5.83
CA ASP A 122 11.32 -9.41 -6.60
C ASP A 122 10.71 -8.07 -6.07
N ASN A 123 11.37 -6.95 -6.38
CA ASN A 123 10.81 -5.68 -6.88
C ASN A 123 11.88 -4.56 -6.89
N GLY A 124 11.90 -3.75 -7.96
CA GLY A 124 13.02 -2.83 -8.25
C GLY A 124 12.78 -1.31 -8.08
N ASN A 125 13.87 -0.56 -8.29
CA ASN A 125 14.03 0.90 -8.43
C ASN A 125 13.02 1.55 -9.43
N PRO A 126 12.83 2.90 -9.49
CA PRO A 126 13.72 3.98 -9.00
C PRO A 126 13.04 4.97 -7.99
N VAL A 127 13.74 5.88 -7.30
CA VAL A 127 15.03 6.55 -7.62
C VAL A 127 16.02 6.57 -6.43
N ALA A 128 17.09 5.79 -6.57
CA ALA A 128 18.52 6.01 -6.26
C ALA A 128 18.99 7.31 -5.54
N PRO A 129 20.16 7.32 -4.86
CA PRO A 129 21.30 6.35 -4.91
C PRO A 129 21.68 5.74 -3.53
N SER A 130 22.58 4.76 -3.35
CA SER A 130 23.21 3.72 -4.20
C SER A 130 23.99 2.75 -3.29
N ASP A 131 23.94 1.44 -3.57
CA ASP A 131 25.03 0.43 -3.59
C ASP A 131 26.28 0.62 -2.69
N ALA A 132 26.81 -0.36 -1.93
CA ALA A 132 26.44 -1.78 -1.73
C ALA A 132 27.14 -2.42 -0.47
N GLN A 133 26.96 -3.74 -0.31
CA GLN A 133 27.59 -4.73 0.61
C GLN A 133 29.11 -4.98 0.35
N PRO A 134 29.87 -5.78 1.16
CA PRO A 134 29.72 -6.24 2.56
C PRO A 134 31.04 -6.11 3.40
N GLU A 135 31.40 -7.15 4.16
CA GLU A 135 32.38 -7.32 5.26
C GLU A 135 33.90 -7.14 4.97
N GLU A 136 34.67 -7.36 6.05
CA GLU A 136 36.12 -7.64 6.20
C GLU A 136 37.07 -6.50 6.59
N CYS A 137 38.14 -6.90 7.29
CA CYS A 137 39.13 -6.02 7.89
C CYS A 137 40.24 -5.66 6.89
N THR A 138 40.80 -4.46 7.03
CA THR A 138 42.27 -4.30 6.95
C THR A 138 42.70 -3.02 7.65
N CYS A 139 43.80 -3.10 8.40
CA CYS A 139 44.50 -1.94 8.94
C CYS A 139 45.83 -1.83 8.21
N GLU A 140 46.14 -0.68 7.60
CA GLU A 140 47.55 -0.28 7.40
C GLU A 140 47.72 1.23 7.13
N THR A 141 48.68 1.81 7.87
CA THR A 141 49.52 2.99 7.53
C THR A 141 48.97 4.43 7.39
N LEU A 142 49.43 5.28 8.33
CA LEU A 142 50.07 6.62 8.12
C LEU A 142 49.18 7.77 7.58
N CYS A 143 49.31 9.06 7.99
CA CYS A 143 50.14 9.77 8.98
C CYS A 143 49.47 11.16 9.28
N THR A 144 49.99 12.16 10.01
CA THR A 144 51.39 12.48 10.39
C THR A 144 51.53 12.98 11.84
N GLY A 145 51.19 14.24 12.11
CA GLY A 145 51.34 14.96 13.38
C GLY A 145 51.20 16.46 13.14
N GLU A 146 50.68 17.20 14.13
CA GLU A 146 50.33 18.64 14.08
C GLU A 146 49.25 19.03 13.03
N GLU A 147 48.01 19.20 13.55
CA GLU A 147 46.77 19.74 12.95
C GLU A 147 45.76 18.82 12.19
N ILE A 148 44.52 18.82 12.72
CA ILE A 148 43.19 18.71 12.07
C ILE A 148 42.76 17.37 11.41
N ASN A 149 41.71 16.74 11.96
CA ASN A 149 40.35 16.73 11.38
C ASN A 149 39.29 16.21 12.40
N ALA A 150 38.08 16.77 12.40
CA ALA A 150 36.99 16.36 13.31
C ALA A 150 36.06 15.28 12.71
N ASP A 151 36.03 15.11 11.38
CA ASP A 151 35.13 14.18 10.68
C ASP A 151 35.77 12.79 10.41
N CYS A 152 36.64 12.29 11.29
CA CYS A 152 37.36 11.02 11.11
C CYS A 152 36.96 9.97 12.18
N PRO A 153 36.37 8.80 11.83
CA PRO A 153 35.64 8.00 12.83
C PRO A 153 36.44 7.10 13.79
N VAL A 154 37.76 6.88 13.60
CA VAL A 154 38.49 5.82 14.34
C VAL A 154 39.88 6.29 14.81
N CYS A 155 39.93 7.08 15.88
CA CYS A 155 41.16 7.47 16.59
C CYS A 155 40.96 7.53 18.13
N SER A 156 40.18 6.59 18.69
CA SER A 156 39.77 6.63 20.11
C SER A 156 39.77 5.25 20.78
N VAL A 157 40.88 4.53 20.70
CA VAL A 157 41.16 3.36 21.57
C VAL A 157 42.67 3.25 21.82
N GLU A 158 43.09 3.38 23.07
CA GLU A 158 44.44 3.08 23.53
C GLU A 158 44.40 1.79 24.35
N GLY A 159 45.06 0.73 23.87
CA GLY A 159 44.83 -0.62 24.38
C GLY A 159 45.71 -1.72 23.76
N ALA A 160 46.99 -1.42 23.51
CA ALA A 160 47.95 -2.38 22.94
C ALA A 160 48.97 -2.85 23.99
N GLY A 161 48.72 -4.03 24.57
CA GLY A 161 49.66 -4.64 25.53
C GLY A 161 50.90 -5.26 24.86
N LEU A 162 52.08 -4.70 25.12
CA LEU A 162 53.37 -5.31 24.76
C LEU A 162 54.17 -5.64 26.03
N ASP A 163 54.09 -6.89 26.46
CA ASP A 163 54.89 -7.44 27.56
C ASP A 163 56.29 -7.92 27.08
N LYS A 164 57.27 -7.87 28.00
CA LYS A 164 58.69 -8.29 27.89
C LYS A 164 59.60 -7.45 26.98
N VAL A 165 60.61 -6.81 27.61
CA VAL A 165 62.02 -7.28 27.53
C VAL A 165 62.95 -6.48 28.47
N CYS A 166 64.01 -7.16 28.95
CA CYS A 166 65.22 -6.64 29.61
C CYS A 166 65.15 -5.95 30.99
N VAL A 167 65.63 -6.69 31.99
CA VAL A 167 66.36 -6.14 33.14
C VAL A 167 67.62 -5.39 32.67
N GLY A 168 67.88 -4.17 33.15
CA GLY A 168 69.12 -3.45 32.88
C GLY A 168 69.19 -2.10 33.59
N ALA A 169 70.18 -1.90 34.47
CA ALA A 169 70.31 -0.67 35.26
C ALA A 169 71.00 0.47 34.49
N ALA A 170 70.49 1.70 34.62
CA ALA A 170 71.12 2.92 34.12
C ALA A 170 71.09 4.04 35.17
N LEU A 171 72.24 4.67 35.35
CA LEU A 171 72.65 5.61 36.40
C LEU A 171 71.72 6.80 36.65
N MET A 172 71.67 7.23 37.93
CA MET A 172 70.99 8.45 38.38
C MET A 172 71.52 9.74 37.74
N LEU A 173 70.61 10.63 37.36
CA LEU A 173 70.79 12.08 37.45
C LEU A 173 69.51 12.68 38.07
N PRO A 174 69.59 13.74 38.91
CA PRO A 174 68.44 14.26 39.61
C PRO A 174 67.54 15.08 38.68
N VAL A 175 66.39 14.53 38.29
CA VAL A 175 65.27 15.32 37.83
C VAL A 175 64.67 16.03 39.04
N THR A 176 64.65 17.35 39.05
CA THR A 176 63.80 18.10 39.98
C THR A 176 62.36 17.84 39.58
N ALA A 177 61.65 16.99 40.32
CA ALA A 177 60.24 16.75 40.10
C ALA A 177 59.48 18.08 40.14
N LEU A 178 58.77 18.41 39.05
CA LEU A 178 57.69 19.38 39.13
C LEU A 178 56.60 18.74 39.99
N ALA A 179 56.09 19.48 40.98
CA ALA A 179 54.92 19.05 41.70
C ALA A 179 53.72 19.02 40.75
N VAL A 180 52.80 18.07 40.93
CA VAL A 180 51.55 18.00 40.17
C VAL A 180 50.74 19.29 40.33
N GLU A 181 50.07 19.71 39.26
CA GLU A 181 49.18 20.87 39.28
C GLU A 181 48.05 20.65 40.31
N GLY A 182 47.84 21.64 41.19
CA GLY A 182 46.90 21.50 42.31
C GLY A 182 47.42 20.72 43.52
N ALA A 183 48.72 20.38 43.64
CA ALA A 183 49.24 19.78 44.86
C ALA A 183 48.95 20.65 46.11
N PRO A 184 48.57 20.07 47.28
CA PRO A 184 48.20 20.85 48.46
C PRO A 184 49.35 21.73 48.98
N ASN A 185 49.07 23.03 49.14
CA ASN A 185 49.94 24.01 49.79
C ASN A 185 50.03 23.79 51.31
N SER A 186 48.99 23.18 51.88
CA SER A 186 48.96 22.68 53.25
C SER A 186 48.35 21.28 53.22
N LEU A 187 49.02 20.26 53.76
CA LEU A 187 48.41 18.96 54.08
C LEU A 187 48.73 18.61 55.52
N TYR A 188 47.68 18.39 56.31
CA TYR A 188 47.73 17.85 57.67
C TYR A 188 47.10 16.46 57.67
N VAL A 189 47.71 15.55 58.43
CA VAL A 189 47.21 14.18 58.65
C VAL A 189 47.26 13.94 60.16
N GLY A 190 46.08 13.83 60.76
CA GLY A 190 45.89 14.16 62.17
C GLY A 190 46.46 15.55 62.50
N ASP A 191 47.05 15.69 63.68
CA ASP A 191 47.65 16.96 64.13
C ASP A 191 49.04 17.26 63.53
N GLN A 192 49.51 16.49 62.52
CA GLN A 192 50.85 16.65 61.92
C GLN A 192 50.78 17.22 60.50
N GLN A 193 51.59 18.25 60.22
CA GLN A 193 51.76 18.79 58.87
C GLN A 193 52.75 17.92 58.08
N VAL A 194 52.26 17.20 57.07
CA VAL A 194 53.08 16.17 56.37
C VAL A 194 53.82 16.70 55.14
N ILE A 195 53.63 17.98 54.78
CA ILE A 195 54.41 18.66 53.74
C ILE A 195 55.44 19.60 54.38
N ASN A 196 56.71 19.38 54.05
CA ASN A 196 57.81 20.29 54.40
C ASN A 196 59.00 20.11 53.42
N GLY A 197 58.73 20.17 52.12
CA GLY A 197 59.71 20.00 51.05
C GLY A 197 59.21 19.12 49.90
N ASN A 198 60.10 18.84 48.95
CA ASN A 198 59.79 18.12 47.70
C ASN A 198 59.98 16.59 47.79
N ASN A 199 60.24 16.05 48.99
CA ASN A 199 60.52 14.63 49.21
C ASN A 199 59.28 13.88 49.67
N THR A 200 59.15 12.61 49.27
CA THR A 200 58.17 11.67 49.85
C THR A 200 58.40 11.53 51.36
N THR A 201 57.36 11.66 52.19
CA THR A 201 57.44 11.48 53.66
C THR A 201 56.72 10.20 54.09
N PHE A 202 57.22 9.56 55.15
CA PHE A 202 56.72 8.28 55.67
C PHE A 202 56.43 8.42 57.16
N TRP A 203 55.35 7.79 57.61
CA TRP A 203 54.83 7.91 58.97
C TRP A 203 54.24 6.58 59.47
N THR A 204 54.16 6.47 60.79
CA THR A 204 53.47 5.39 61.51
C THR A 204 52.36 5.97 62.38
N THR A 205 51.24 5.26 62.53
CA THR A 205 50.11 5.69 63.39
C THR A 205 49.98 4.82 64.66
N ASP A 206 49.76 5.44 65.81
CA ASP A 206 49.42 4.72 67.04
C ASP A 206 48.03 4.06 66.93
N LYS A 207 47.97 2.75 67.18
CA LYS A 207 46.73 1.95 67.02
C LYS A 207 45.64 2.30 68.04
N SER A 208 45.99 2.91 69.17
CA SER A 208 45.04 3.33 70.20
C SER A 208 44.53 4.75 69.95
N THR A 209 45.40 5.73 69.76
CA THR A 209 45.04 7.17 69.67
C THR A 209 44.86 7.68 68.24
N GLY A 210 45.44 7.03 67.24
CA GLY A 210 45.48 7.53 65.86
C GLY A 210 46.46 8.69 65.61
N GLY A 211 47.35 8.98 66.55
CA GLY A 211 48.39 9.99 66.38
C GLY A 211 49.53 9.51 65.47
N LEU A 212 50.10 10.42 64.67
CA LEU A 212 51.20 10.13 63.74
C LEU A 212 52.58 10.29 64.40
N THR A 213 53.57 9.54 63.90
CA THR A 213 55.00 9.70 64.21
C THR A 213 55.81 9.44 62.93
N GLU A 214 56.75 10.34 62.64
CA GLU A 214 57.61 10.29 61.44
C GLU A 214 58.47 9.02 61.40
N TYR A 215 58.70 8.47 60.21
CA TYR A 215 59.37 7.20 60.00
C TYR A 215 60.55 7.36 59.03
N GLU A 216 61.76 7.50 59.58
CA GLU A 216 63.02 7.59 58.81
C GLU A 216 63.58 6.22 58.35
N GLY A 217 62.84 5.12 58.59
CA GLY A 217 63.31 3.78 58.29
C GLY A 217 63.22 3.44 56.79
N ASN A 218 64.06 2.49 56.36
CA ASN A 218 64.20 2.09 54.96
C ASN A 218 63.53 0.74 54.64
N ASP A 219 62.44 0.42 55.34
CA ASP A 219 61.62 -0.78 55.12
C ASP A 219 60.11 -0.44 55.12
N ASP A 220 59.27 -1.45 54.84
CA ASP A 220 57.82 -1.30 54.70
C ASP A 220 57.03 -1.29 56.03
N ASN A 221 57.61 -0.93 57.16
CA ASN A 221 56.87 -0.78 58.43
C ASN A 221 56.07 0.53 58.53
N TRP A 222 56.18 1.44 57.56
CA TRP A 222 55.29 2.61 57.43
C TRP A 222 53.84 2.18 57.18
N ASN A 223 52.88 3.00 57.62
CA ASN A 223 51.45 2.84 57.28
C ASN A 223 50.77 4.10 56.73
N VAL A 224 51.44 5.25 56.77
CA VAL A 224 51.05 6.47 56.03
C VAL A 224 52.26 6.95 55.23
N LYS A 225 52.08 7.22 53.93
CA LYS A 225 53.12 7.78 53.04
C LYS A 225 52.53 8.92 52.22
N TYR A 226 53.14 10.10 52.22
CA TYR A 226 52.75 11.20 51.34
C TYR A 226 53.79 11.40 50.23
N ASP A 227 53.35 11.42 48.98
CA ASP A 227 54.17 11.75 47.82
C ASP A 227 53.74 13.12 47.23
N PRO A 228 54.57 14.18 47.36
CA PRO A 228 54.24 15.50 46.84
C PRO A 228 54.36 15.61 45.31
N SER A 229 55.01 14.65 44.63
CA SER A 229 55.12 14.68 43.17
C SER A 229 53.81 14.31 42.47
N THR A 230 52.99 13.47 43.11
CA THR A 230 51.68 13.02 42.62
C THR A 230 50.52 13.41 43.55
N ALA A 231 50.75 14.30 44.52
CA ALA A 231 49.79 14.68 45.58
C ALA A 231 49.07 13.47 46.23
N THR A 232 49.80 12.35 46.39
CA THR A 232 49.20 11.06 46.78
C THR A 232 49.54 10.68 48.22
N LEU A 233 48.52 10.51 49.05
CA LEU A 233 48.62 9.96 50.40
C LEU A 233 48.25 8.47 50.38
N THR A 234 49.22 7.57 50.53
CA THR A 234 48.98 6.13 50.66
C THR A 234 48.74 5.75 52.13
N LEU A 235 47.64 5.06 52.39
CA LEU A 235 47.21 4.56 53.71
C LEU A 235 47.17 3.04 53.70
N LYS A 236 47.73 2.39 54.74
CA LYS A 236 48.00 0.94 54.76
C LYS A 236 47.77 0.34 56.15
N GLY A 237 46.52 0.09 56.54
CA GLY A 237 46.22 -0.24 57.93
C GLY A 237 46.41 0.98 58.85
N ALA A 238 46.12 2.17 58.35
CA ALA A 238 46.29 3.44 59.04
C ALA A 238 45.08 3.75 59.93
N LYS A 239 45.36 4.24 61.14
CA LYS A 239 44.36 4.84 62.03
C LYS A 239 44.76 6.28 62.28
N ILE A 240 43.98 7.24 61.84
CA ILE A 240 44.33 8.66 61.89
C ILE A 240 43.29 9.40 62.74
N SER A 241 43.74 10.24 63.69
CA SER A 241 42.86 11.17 64.39
C SER A 241 43.40 12.59 64.43
N GLY A 242 42.56 13.56 64.08
CA GLY A 242 42.76 14.97 64.43
C GLY A 242 42.29 15.27 65.86
N SER A 243 42.86 16.29 66.50
CA SER A 243 42.52 16.68 67.87
C SER A 243 41.15 17.36 67.98
N TYR A 244 40.29 16.86 68.87
CA TYR A 244 38.92 17.36 69.14
C TYR A 244 38.85 18.78 69.78
N HIS A 245 39.91 19.60 69.71
CA HIS A 245 40.11 20.77 70.55
C HIS A 245 40.32 22.10 69.81
N GLN A 246 39.39 22.42 68.90
CA GLN A 246 38.78 23.75 68.77
C GLN A 246 37.58 23.73 67.81
N TYR A 247 36.48 24.38 68.19
CA TYR A 247 35.32 24.58 67.33
C TYR A 247 35.72 25.47 66.14
N ASN A 248 35.28 25.12 64.92
CA ASN A 248 35.55 25.86 63.69
C ASN A 248 37.06 26.04 63.34
N ASN A 249 37.91 25.09 63.72
CA ASN A 249 39.30 25.01 63.29
C ASN A 249 39.44 23.97 62.16
N PRO A 250 39.90 24.30 60.95
CA PRO A 250 40.04 23.30 59.88
C PRO A 250 41.20 22.33 60.11
N TYR A 251 42.23 22.73 60.87
CA TYR A 251 43.41 21.91 61.16
C TYR A 251 43.15 20.76 62.16
N THR A 252 41.91 20.59 62.64
CA THR A 252 41.50 19.47 63.51
C THR A 252 40.75 18.37 62.75
N ALA A 253 40.77 18.39 61.42
CA ALA A 253 40.30 17.28 60.61
C ALA A 253 41.24 16.06 60.73
N GLY A 254 40.73 14.86 60.42
CA GLY A 254 41.58 13.66 60.31
C GLY A 254 42.57 13.78 59.14
N ILE A 255 42.13 14.37 58.02
CA ILE A 255 43.00 14.90 56.96
C ILE A 255 42.50 16.30 56.58
N TYR A 256 43.40 17.29 56.47
CA TYR A 256 43.09 18.62 55.94
C TYR A 256 44.02 19.01 54.80
N ALA A 257 43.48 19.31 53.62
CA ALA A 257 44.21 19.78 52.45
C ALA A 257 43.75 21.19 52.03
N GLN A 258 44.70 22.07 51.69
CA GLN A 258 44.43 23.46 51.30
C GLN A 258 45.22 23.90 50.06
N CYS A 259 44.61 24.70 49.19
CA CYS A 259 45.25 25.31 48.01
C CYS A 259 46.18 26.51 48.34
N SER A 260 46.96 26.95 47.35
CA SER A 260 47.50 28.31 47.30
C SER A 260 46.48 29.29 46.70
N ASN A 261 46.56 30.58 47.02
CA ASN A 261 45.63 31.58 46.49
C ASN A 261 45.67 31.64 44.96
N GLY A 262 44.52 31.51 44.30
CA GLY A 262 44.40 31.47 42.84
C GLY A 262 44.82 30.15 42.20
N GLN A 263 44.95 29.06 42.96
CA GLN A 263 45.26 27.71 42.46
C GLN A 263 44.19 26.70 42.89
N SER A 264 44.14 25.54 42.23
CA SER A 264 43.32 24.41 42.67
C SER A 264 43.92 23.69 43.89
N VAL A 265 43.18 22.76 44.49
CA VAL A 265 43.73 21.70 45.34
C VAL A 265 43.17 20.34 44.97
N THR A 266 44.06 19.39 44.76
CA THR A 266 43.78 17.98 44.45
C THR A 266 44.50 17.11 45.48
N LEU A 267 43.80 16.13 46.06
CA LEU A 267 44.40 15.10 46.91
C LEU A 267 43.96 13.72 46.41
N THR A 268 44.93 12.82 46.22
CA THR A 268 44.65 11.40 46.00
C THR A 268 44.95 10.61 47.26
N ILE A 269 43.97 9.89 47.81
CA ILE A 269 44.16 8.94 48.90
C ILE A 269 44.17 7.54 48.31
N LYS A 270 45.31 6.83 48.39
CA LYS A 270 45.39 5.41 47.98
C LYS A 270 45.27 4.50 49.20
N LEU A 271 44.27 3.62 49.21
CA LEU A 271 43.97 2.68 50.29
C LEU A 271 44.60 1.30 50.05
N ILE A 272 45.11 0.71 51.13
CA ILE A 272 45.54 -0.69 51.22
C ILE A 272 44.98 -1.25 52.54
N GLY A 273 44.12 -2.27 52.46
CA GLY A 273 43.43 -2.85 53.62
C GLY A 273 42.42 -1.91 54.29
N GLU A 274 42.06 -2.21 55.53
CA GLU A 274 41.16 -1.42 56.38
C GLU A 274 41.88 -0.19 56.95
N ASN A 275 41.29 1.00 56.78
CA ASN A 275 41.82 2.26 57.30
C ASN A 275 40.71 3.03 58.03
N THR A 276 41.05 3.78 59.08
CA THR A 276 40.08 4.57 59.87
C THR A 276 40.57 6.00 60.05
N ILE A 277 39.70 6.99 59.80
CA ILE A 277 40.00 8.43 59.92
C ILE A 277 38.95 9.12 60.78
N THR A 278 39.38 9.81 61.85
CA THR A 278 38.49 10.58 62.74
C THR A 278 38.96 12.02 62.92
N GLY A 279 38.03 12.97 63.11
CA GLY A 279 38.37 14.36 63.39
C GLY A 279 37.16 15.27 63.56
N TYR A 280 37.38 16.59 63.58
CA TYR A 280 36.26 17.56 63.53
C TYR A 280 35.53 17.46 62.18
N TYR A 281 36.31 17.46 61.10
CA TYR A 281 35.94 16.81 59.84
C TYR A 281 36.72 15.50 59.72
N GLY A 282 36.20 14.48 59.05
CA GLY A 282 36.98 13.26 58.80
C GLY A 282 38.09 13.54 57.78
N ILE A 283 37.70 13.88 56.55
CA ILE A 283 38.58 14.46 55.51
C ILE A 283 38.01 15.82 55.10
N TYR A 284 38.86 16.85 54.97
CA TYR A 284 38.47 18.16 54.45
C TYR A 284 39.47 18.66 53.40
N VAL A 285 39.01 18.79 52.14
CA VAL A 285 39.77 19.41 51.04
C VAL A 285 39.15 20.78 50.73
N ASN A 286 39.96 21.83 50.77
CA ASN A 286 39.46 23.21 50.84
C ASN A 286 40.24 24.20 49.96
N ALA A 287 39.55 24.80 48.99
CA ALA A 287 40.06 25.89 48.16
C ALA A 287 39.64 27.30 48.64
N GLU A 288 38.91 27.45 49.75
CA GLU A 288 38.62 28.77 50.35
C GLU A 288 39.62 29.06 51.49
N ILE A 289 40.60 29.94 51.26
CA ILE A 289 41.70 30.20 52.21
C ILE A 289 41.26 31.19 53.29
N SER A 290 40.53 32.23 52.90
CA SER A 290 39.85 33.17 53.78
C SER A 290 38.71 33.86 53.02
N ALA A 291 37.91 34.69 53.69
CA ALA A 291 36.82 35.45 53.06
C ALA A 291 37.27 36.28 51.83
N ASP A 292 38.52 36.76 51.82
CA ASP A 292 39.11 37.58 50.75
C ASP A 292 40.12 36.82 49.86
N SER A 293 40.33 35.51 50.09
CA SER A 293 41.43 34.72 49.49
C SER A 293 40.93 33.34 49.07
N ASN A 294 40.91 33.08 47.76
CA ASN A 294 40.29 31.90 47.16
C ASN A 294 41.22 31.24 46.14
N GLY A 295 41.19 29.92 46.09
CA GLY A 295 41.64 29.11 44.97
C GLY A 295 40.58 28.97 43.87
N THR A 296 40.80 28.05 42.95
CA THR A 296 39.82 27.69 41.91
C THR A 296 39.01 26.47 42.37
N ASP A 297 39.51 25.28 42.08
CA ASP A 297 38.81 24.00 42.15
C ASP A 297 39.28 23.18 43.35
N ALA A 298 38.44 22.27 43.82
CA ALA A 298 38.79 21.30 44.85
C ALA A 298 38.44 19.87 44.37
N SER A 299 39.40 18.96 44.48
CA SER A 299 39.25 17.56 44.09
C SER A 299 39.81 16.61 45.15
N LEU A 300 39.07 15.55 45.42
CA LEU A 300 39.48 14.44 46.27
C LEU A 300 39.22 13.14 45.52
N THR A 301 40.26 12.38 45.21
CA THR A 301 40.14 11.00 44.72
C THR A 301 40.50 10.04 45.84
N ILE A 302 39.63 9.06 46.11
CA ILE A 302 39.90 7.95 47.04
C ILE A 302 39.92 6.66 46.22
N THR A 303 41.08 6.04 46.10
CA THR A 303 41.37 4.93 45.17
C THR A 303 42.13 3.82 45.90
N GLY A 304 42.37 2.66 45.30
CA GLY A 304 43.05 1.57 46.01
C GLY A 304 43.34 0.32 45.20
N GLU A 305 43.75 -0.72 45.92
CA GLU A 305 43.69 -2.11 45.46
C GLU A 305 42.39 -2.74 46.00
N ASN A 306 41.90 -3.83 45.39
CA ASN A 306 40.55 -4.41 45.60
C ASN A 306 40.15 -4.75 47.07
N ASN A 307 41.07 -4.66 48.03
CA ASN A 307 40.82 -4.83 49.46
C ASN A 307 40.93 -3.51 50.25
N GLY A 308 40.86 -2.36 49.58
CA GLY A 308 40.91 -1.04 50.20
C GLY A 308 39.57 -0.66 50.83
N ASN A 309 39.55 -0.50 52.15
CA ASN A 309 38.40 -0.01 52.91
C ASN A 309 38.79 1.24 53.72
N LEU A 310 37.90 2.22 53.78
CA LEU A 310 38.04 3.43 54.58
C LEU A 310 36.77 3.70 55.39
N GLU A 311 36.88 3.61 56.72
CA GLU A 311 35.93 4.22 57.65
C GLU A 311 36.36 5.66 57.93
N VAL A 312 35.49 6.64 57.69
CA VAL A 312 35.76 8.04 57.97
C VAL A 312 34.61 8.68 58.75
N SER A 313 34.95 9.37 59.85
CA SER A 313 33.95 9.94 60.77
C SER A 313 34.34 11.33 61.26
N GLY A 314 33.47 12.31 61.02
CA GLY A 314 33.62 13.68 61.53
C GLY A 314 32.63 14.00 62.65
N SER A 315 32.95 14.95 63.53
CA SER A 315 31.93 15.57 64.40
C SER A 315 31.15 16.71 63.70
N ASN A 316 31.47 17.01 62.45
CA ASN A 316 30.79 17.99 61.60
C ASN A 316 30.44 17.37 60.22
N HIS A 317 31.43 17.06 59.39
CA HIS A 317 31.22 16.27 58.16
C HIS A 317 32.21 15.10 58.06
N GLY A 318 31.78 13.96 57.51
CA GLY A 318 32.65 12.80 57.29
C GLY A 318 33.71 13.09 56.23
N ILE A 319 33.27 13.31 54.99
CA ILE A 319 34.10 13.87 53.91
C ILE A 319 33.54 15.24 53.54
N PHE A 320 34.42 16.22 53.41
CA PHE A 320 34.09 17.59 52.98
C PHE A 320 35.02 18.01 51.84
N VAL A 321 34.46 18.39 50.69
CA VAL A 321 35.19 19.00 49.57
C VAL A 321 34.58 20.37 49.27
N LYS A 322 35.40 21.43 49.32
CA LYS A 322 34.97 22.82 49.14
C LYS A 322 35.83 23.53 48.10
N SER A 323 35.24 23.98 46.99
CA SER A 323 35.92 24.83 46.00
C SER A 323 36.08 26.28 46.49
N GLY A 324 36.81 27.11 45.74
CA GLY A 324 36.90 28.56 45.95
C GLY A 324 36.05 29.31 44.93
N THR A 325 36.55 29.39 43.70
CA THR A 325 35.89 30.06 42.57
C THR A 325 35.44 29.12 41.44
N GLY A 326 35.88 27.86 41.47
CA GLY A 326 35.63 26.82 40.47
C GLY A 326 34.82 25.64 40.98
N ASN A 327 35.15 24.45 40.50
CA ASN A 327 34.41 23.20 40.66
C ASN A 327 34.77 22.46 41.96
N ALA A 328 33.86 21.59 42.43
CA ALA A 328 34.10 20.67 43.53
C ALA A 328 33.85 19.22 43.06
N SER A 329 34.77 18.31 43.39
CA SER A 329 34.70 16.91 42.98
C SER A 329 35.18 15.96 44.09
N LEU A 330 34.39 14.91 44.32
CA LEU A 330 34.80 13.73 45.07
C LEU A 330 34.71 12.52 44.13
N ASN A 331 35.80 11.79 43.96
CA ASN A 331 35.86 10.57 43.16
C ASN A 331 36.24 9.41 44.08
N ILE A 332 35.54 8.29 43.94
CA ILE A 332 35.83 7.05 44.67
C ILE A 332 36.02 5.95 43.64
N GLU A 333 37.13 5.21 43.72
CA GLU A 333 37.56 4.29 42.68
C GLU A 333 37.91 2.93 43.30
N LYS A 334 37.09 1.90 43.02
CA LYS A 334 37.42 0.48 43.28
C LYS A 334 37.74 0.15 44.74
N VAL A 335 37.13 0.90 45.67
CA VAL A 335 37.32 0.77 47.13
C VAL A 335 35.99 0.92 47.87
N ALA A 336 35.92 0.39 49.10
CA ALA A 336 34.81 0.62 50.01
C ALA A 336 35.08 1.86 50.88
N VAL A 337 34.11 2.78 50.96
CA VAL A 337 34.18 3.99 51.80
C VAL A 337 32.92 4.11 52.64
N THR A 338 33.06 4.07 53.96
CA THR A 338 31.98 4.38 54.91
C THR A 338 32.24 5.75 55.53
N SER A 339 31.51 6.76 55.05
CA SER A 339 31.56 8.13 55.54
C SER A 339 30.41 8.44 56.49
N SER A 340 30.74 9.01 57.65
CA SER A 340 29.79 9.21 58.74
C SER A 340 30.01 10.54 59.47
N THR A 341 28.97 11.00 60.15
CA THR A 341 29.06 12.14 61.07
C THR A 341 28.17 11.92 62.30
N ASN A 342 28.53 12.56 63.41
CA ASN A 342 27.73 12.60 64.64
C ASN A 342 27.26 14.01 65.04
N GLY A 343 27.44 15.01 64.16
CA GLY A 343 26.99 16.38 64.40
C GLY A 343 25.50 16.62 64.11
N ASP A 344 24.97 17.71 64.66
CA ASP A 344 23.69 18.29 64.22
C ASP A 344 23.92 19.19 62.99
N TYR A 345 23.00 19.20 62.02
CA TYR A 345 23.12 19.95 60.75
C TYR A 345 24.34 19.55 59.91
N ALA A 346 24.64 18.27 59.97
CA ALA A 346 25.82 17.63 59.44
C ALA A 346 25.57 16.97 58.07
N ALA A 347 26.61 16.38 57.48
CA ALA A 347 26.44 15.46 56.34
C ALA A 347 27.52 14.37 56.36
N GLY A 348 27.17 13.15 55.93
CA GLY A 348 28.13 12.06 55.74
C GLY A 348 29.18 12.41 54.68
N VAL A 349 28.72 12.86 53.52
CA VAL A 349 29.52 13.47 52.46
C VAL A 349 28.98 14.86 52.16
N TYR A 350 29.87 15.85 52.09
CA TYR A 350 29.53 17.24 51.75
C TYR A 350 30.42 17.74 50.62
N VAL A 351 29.83 18.11 49.48
CA VAL A 351 30.55 18.65 48.32
C VAL A 351 29.96 20.01 47.99
N MET A 352 30.75 21.09 48.08
CA MET A 352 30.24 22.45 47.87
C MET A 352 31.13 23.29 46.97
N SER A 353 30.50 24.19 46.21
CA SER A 353 31.24 25.31 45.61
C SER A 353 31.52 26.40 46.64
N GLY A 354 32.59 27.17 46.47
CA GLY A 354 32.91 28.30 47.36
C GLY A 354 32.01 29.52 47.16
N ALA A 355 32.02 30.45 48.11
CA ALA A 355 31.20 31.67 48.01
C ALA A 355 31.58 32.56 46.81
N GLY A 356 32.81 32.44 46.30
CA GLY A 356 33.31 33.13 45.10
C GLY A 356 32.90 32.49 43.77
N ALA A 357 32.27 31.31 43.76
CA ALA A 357 31.92 30.57 42.55
C ALA A 357 30.63 31.12 41.88
N ILE A 358 30.71 32.33 41.30
CA ILE A 358 29.58 33.07 40.71
C ILE A 358 29.22 32.66 39.26
N ASN A 359 30.06 31.84 38.62
CA ASN A 359 29.82 31.34 37.27
C ASN A 359 28.96 30.05 37.33
N SER A 360 29.26 29.05 36.49
CA SER A 360 28.62 27.74 36.43
C SER A 360 29.50 26.65 37.09
N PRO A 361 29.63 26.59 38.43
CA PRO A 361 30.42 25.55 39.09
C PRO A 361 29.74 24.19 38.96
N ASN A 362 30.50 23.18 38.56
CA ASN A 362 30.11 21.78 38.71
C ASN A 362 30.45 21.29 40.12
N ILE A 363 29.49 20.61 40.74
CA ILE A 363 29.58 20.04 42.08
C ILE A 363 29.25 18.55 41.92
N SER A 364 30.27 17.71 42.04
CA SER A 364 30.25 16.35 41.48
C SER A 364 30.71 15.30 42.48
N LEU A 365 30.08 14.14 42.41
CA LEU A 365 30.48 12.90 43.07
C LEU A 365 30.54 11.79 42.03
N SER A 366 31.65 11.07 41.93
CA SER A 366 31.76 9.86 41.12
C SER A 366 32.14 8.65 41.99
N VAL A 367 31.57 7.48 41.67
CA VAL A 367 31.95 6.19 42.26
C VAL A 367 32.13 5.18 41.13
N ASP A 368 33.38 4.82 40.85
CA ASP A 368 33.81 3.93 39.77
C ASP A 368 34.29 2.59 40.35
N GLY A 369 33.36 1.66 40.52
CA GLY A 369 33.53 0.41 41.26
C GLY A 369 33.70 0.58 42.77
N GLY A 370 33.48 -0.50 43.51
CA GLY A 370 33.46 -0.48 44.97
C GLY A 370 32.17 0.13 45.53
N SER A 371 32.24 0.79 46.68
CA SER A 371 31.05 1.31 47.36
C SER A 371 31.26 2.57 48.20
N LEU A 372 30.21 3.38 48.31
CA LEU A 372 30.12 4.52 49.21
C LEU A 372 28.88 4.38 50.10
N THR A 373 29.07 4.10 51.39
CA THR A 373 28.04 4.34 52.41
C THR A 373 28.26 5.72 53.01
N ALA A 374 27.27 6.62 52.91
CA ALA A 374 27.30 7.96 53.48
C ALA A 374 26.16 8.13 54.51
N SER A 375 26.45 8.67 55.69
CA SER A 375 25.48 8.69 56.80
C SER A 375 25.53 9.94 57.67
N GLY A 376 24.36 10.52 57.93
CA GLY A 376 24.14 11.66 58.82
C GLY A 376 23.38 11.28 60.09
N THR A 377 23.53 12.08 61.15
CA THR A 377 22.83 11.91 62.44
C THR A 377 21.42 12.51 62.42
N GLY A 378 20.41 11.69 62.75
CA GLY A 378 19.03 12.15 62.96
C GLY A 378 18.33 12.55 61.66
N SER A 379 18.19 13.86 61.42
CA SER A 379 17.66 14.43 60.18
C SER A 379 18.75 15.07 59.29
N SER A 380 20.02 14.82 59.61
CA SER A 380 21.19 15.27 58.85
C SER A 380 21.41 14.40 57.62
N ASP A 381 22.07 14.95 56.60
CA ASP A 381 22.07 14.37 55.25
C ASP A 381 23.08 13.24 55.10
N GLY A 382 22.79 12.30 54.19
CA GLY A 382 23.77 11.29 53.78
C GLY A 382 24.82 11.92 52.89
N ILE A 383 24.35 12.43 51.74
CA ILE A 383 25.15 13.14 50.74
C ILE A 383 24.51 14.52 50.52
N LEU A 384 25.28 15.59 50.69
CA LEU A 384 24.83 16.97 50.46
C LEU A 384 25.72 17.65 49.42
N PHE A 385 25.09 18.10 48.33
CA PHE A 385 25.65 19.05 47.37
C PHE A 385 25.23 20.47 47.75
N TYR A 386 26.13 21.46 47.65
CA TYR A 386 25.78 22.84 48.03
C TYR A 386 26.41 23.92 47.17
N VAL A 387 25.58 24.74 46.57
CA VAL A 387 26.01 25.89 45.77
C VAL A 387 26.37 27.02 46.74
N GLY A 388 27.66 27.28 46.97
CA GLY A 388 28.09 28.23 48.01
C GLY A 388 27.80 29.70 47.72
N SER A 389 27.45 30.05 46.48
CA SER A 389 27.18 31.43 46.06
C SER A 389 25.76 31.60 45.54
N SER A 390 24.98 32.50 46.17
CA SER A 390 23.64 32.87 45.70
C SER A 390 23.64 33.70 44.42
N GLN A 391 24.82 33.92 43.81
CA GLN A 391 25.00 34.56 42.52
C GLN A 391 25.53 33.59 41.44
N ALA A 392 25.67 32.30 41.76
CA ALA A 392 26.04 31.28 40.78
C ALA A 392 25.00 31.18 39.66
N THR A 393 25.46 30.98 38.44
CA THR A 393 24.64 30.96 37.21
C THR A 393 24.91 29.71 36.41
N GLY A 394 23.94 28.78 36.39
CA GLY A 394 24.11 27.47 35.73
C GLY A 394 25.03 26.52 36.50
N ALA A 395 25.05 26.59 37.84
CA ALA A 395 25.68 25.56 38.67
C ALA A 395 25.01 24.19 38.43
N THR A 396 25.79 23.11 38.50
CA THR A 396 25.29 21.74 38.28
C THR A 396 25.66 20.83 39.45
N THR A 397 24.73 19.95 39.85
CA THR A 397 24.95 18.92 40.87
C THR A 397 24.82 17.54 40.23
N SER A 398 25.82 16.68 40.41
CA SER A 398 25.87 15.38 39.72
C SER A 398 26.41 14.24 40.60
N LEU A 399 25.81 13.06 40.42
CA LEU A 399 26.26 11.79 40.98
C LEU A 399 26.42 10.77 39.83
N THR A 400 27.65 10.34 39.57
CA THR A 400 27.96 9.35 38.54
C THR A 400 28.36 8.03 39.16
N VAL A 401 27.78 6.92 38.69
CA VAL A 401 28.15 5.56 39.12
C VAL A 401 28.56 4.69 37.93
N SER A 402 29.64 3.92 38.06
CA SER A 402 30.13 3.00 37.03
C SER A 402 30.78 1.76 37.63
N GLU A 403 31.01 0.75 36.80
CA GLU A 403 31.72 -0.49 37.15
C GLU A 403 31.14 -1.20 38.39
N ASN A 404 29.80 -1.36 38.39
CA ASN A 404 28.98 -2.02 39.40
C ASN A 404 28.94 -1.31 40.76
N ALA A 405 29.36 -0.03 40.84
CA ALA A 405 29.42 0.74 42.09
C ALA A 405 28.08 0.78 42.86
N ILE A 406 28.16 0.71 44.20
CA ILE A 406 27.00 0.83 45.10
C ILE A 406 27.15 2.07 45.99
N VAL A 407 26.22 3.01 45.87
CA VAL A 407 26.13 4.22 46.71
C VAL A 407 24.90 4.12 47.61
N ASP A 408 25.07 4.43 48.89
CA ASP A 408 24.01 4.35 49.88
C ASP A 408 24.10 5.56 50.83
N ALA A 409 23.19 6.52 50.66
CA ALA A 409 23.11 7.72 51.48
C ALA A 409 22.36 7.52 52.82
N LYS A 410 21.92 6.29 53.11
CA LYS A 410 21.10 5.89 54.26
C LYS A 410 19.88 6.81 54.44
N THR A 411 19.24 6.75 55.61
CA THR A 411 18.04 7.53 55.93
C THR A 411 18.22 9.06 55.92
N GLY A 412 19.45 9.57 55.74
CA GLY A 412 19.70 11.01 55.55
C GLY A 412 19.41 11.49 54.12
N GLY A 413 19.57 10.60 53.14
CA GLY A 413 19.31 10.85 51.73
C GLY A 413 20.32 11.75 51.02
N ILE A 414 20.04 12.04 49.75
CA ILE A 414 20.84 12.85 48.84
C ILE A 414 20.14 14.20 48.64
N LYS A 415 20.84 15.29 48.92
CA LYS A 415 20.26 16.65 48.84
C LYS A 415 21.14 17.63 48.09
N ALA A 416 20.49 18.63 47.49
CA ALA A 416 21.16 19.79 46.91
C ALA A 416 20.48 21.08 47.42
N SER A 417 21.26 22.11 47.76
CA SER A 417 20.72 23.40 48.21
C SER A 417 21.66 24.59 47.97
N ASP A 418 21.18 25.80 48.27
CA ASP A 418 21.86 27.08 48.07
C ASP A 418 21.85 27.96 49.36
N PRO A 419 22.44 29.17 49.36
CA PRO A 419 22.48 30.05 50.54
C PRO A 419 21.15 30.74 50.85
N ASN A 420 20.13 30.58 49.99
CA ASN A 420 18.76 31.03 50.23
C ASN A 420 17.88 29.92 50.85
N LEU A 421 18.45 28.72 51.07
CA LEU A 421 17.75 27.50 51.47
C LEU A 421 16.71 27.01 50.44
N ASN A 422 16.95 27.28 49.15
CA ASN A 422 16.21 26.62 48.07
C ASN A 422 16.56 25.13 48.07
N ASN A 423 15.56 24.26 47.97
CA ASN A 423 15.78 22.86 47.65
C ASN A 423 16.08 22.73 46.15
N LEU A 424 17.21 22.09 45.82
CA LEU A 424 17.66 21.82 44.46
C LEU A 424 17.76 20.30 44.17
N SER A 425 17.28 19.42 45.05
CA SER A 425 17.37 17.95 44.86
C SER A 425 16.82 17.48 43.49
N ASP A 426 15.73 18.08 43.02
CA ASP A 426 15.11 17.79 41.72
C ASP A 426 16.03 18.11 40.51
N GLN A 427 17.20 18.72 40.74
CA GLN A 427 18.21 19.08 39.74
C GLN A 427 19.48 18.22 39.82
N ILE A 428 19.56 17.26 40.76
CA ILE A 428 20.69 16.35 40.87
C ILE A 428 20.64 15.35 39.71
N VAL A 429 21.62 15.42 38.83
CA VAL A 429 21.78 14.45 37.74
C VAL A 429 22.47 13.21 38.29
N VAL A 430 21.67 12.18 38.60
CA VAL A 430 22.17 10.83 38.90
C VAL A 430 22.20 10.00 37.62
N GLY A 431 23.30 9.31 37.33
CA GLY A 431 23.41 8.51 36.10
C GLY A 431 24.61 7.57 36.04
N SER A 432 24.59 6.68 35.05
CA SER A 432 25.73 5.81 34.74
C SER A 432 26.89 6.60 34.13
N GLY A 433 28.13 6.25 34.47
CA GLY A 433 29.33 6.79 33.82
C GLY A 433 29.49 6.34 32.37
N THR A 434 30.61 6.73 31.74
CA THR A 434 30.94 6.33 30.35
C THR A 434 31.51 4.91 30.23
N GLY A 435 31.47 4.12 31.30
CA GLY A 435 31.87 2.71 31.31
C GLY A 435 30.82 1.79 30.67
N THR A 436 31.15 0.50 30.54
CA THR A 436 30.19 -0.50 30.05
C THR A 436 29.17 -0.91 31.12
N ASN A 437 29.53 -0.73 32.39
CA ASN A 437 28.72 -1.05 33.55
C ASN A 437 28.39 0.23 34.33
N GLY A 438 27.19 0.31 34.88
CA GLY A 438 26.71 1.43 35.69
C GLY A 438 26.82 1.15 37.19
N GLY A 439 25.77 1.46 37.95
CA GLY A 439 25.76 1.23 39.40
C GLY A 439 24.38 1.40 40.06
N ILE A 440 24.34 1.33 41.39
CA ILE A 440 23.13 1.42 42.21
C ILE A 440 23.28 2.60 43.18
N VAL A 441 22.24 3.41 43.34
CA VAL A 441 22.20 4.52 44.30
C VAL A 441 20.97 4.41 45.18
N PHE A 442 21.14 4.40 46.50
CA PHE A 442 20.05 4.54 47.49
C PHE A 442 20.00 5.97 48.04
N ASP A 443 18.86 6.62 47.80
CA ASP A 443 18.47 7.87 48.45
C ASP A 443 17.43 7.57 49.54
N GLY A 444 17.80 7.73 50.81
CA GLY A 444 16.89 7.50 51.93
C GLY A 444 16.60 6.01 52.15
N THR A 445 15.51 5.55 51.53
CA THR A 445 15.05 4.15 51.48
C THR A 445 14.72 3.70 50.05
N GLU A 446 15.03 4.53 49.06
CA GLU A 446 14.68 4.33 47.65
C GLU A 446 15.97 4.16 46.82
N GLY A 447 16.27 2.90 46.50
CA GLY A 447 17.33 2.49 45.60
C GLY A 447 16.90 2.61 44.14
N THR A 448 17.80 3.02 43.27
CA THR A 448 17.64 2.98 41.81
C THR A 448 18.89 2.42 41.14
N VAL A 449 18.69 1.52 40.18
CA VAL A 449 19.74 0.99 39.29
C VAL A 449 19.90 1.92 38.10
N TYR A 450 21.14 2.28 37.77
CA TYR A 450 21.49 3.12 36.63
C TYR A 450 22.36 2.34 35.65
N GLY A 451 21.86 2.09 34.45
CA GLY A 451 22.59 1.33 33.42
C GLY A 451 22.61 -0.18 33.72
N ASN A 452 23.68 -0.87 33.31
CA ASN A 452 23.83 -2.31 33.51
C ASN A 452 24.67 -2.61 34.76
N VAL A 453 24.15 -3.42 35.67
CA VAL A 453 24.84 -3.82 36.91
C VAL A 453 24.83 -5.33 37.07
N THR A 454 26.00 -5.91 37.38
CA THR A 454 26.11 -7.24 37.97
C THR A 454 26.59 -7.12 39.41
N LEU A 455 25.95 -7.80 40.35
CA LEU A 455 26.38 -7.77 41.75
C LEU A 455 27.61 -8.67 41.95
N ASP A 456 28.78 -8.04 42.07
CA ASP A 456 30.02 -8.70 42.48
C ASP A 456 30.13 -8.82 44.02
N GLU A 457 29.49 -7.92 44.76
CA GLU A 457 29.41 -7.89 46.23
C GLU A 457 27.97 -8.15 46.75
N SER A 458 27.85 -8.54 48.03
CA SER A 458 26.55 -8.84 48.65
C SER A 458 25.73 -7.59 48.96
N LEU A 459 24.58 -7.44 48.31
CA LEU A 459 23.62 -6.36 48.57
C LEU A 459 22.44 -6.88 49.41
N THR A 460 21.97 -6.08 50.38
CA THR A 460 20.76 -6.39 51.16
C THR A 460 19.76 -5.25 51.03
N ILE A 461 18.55 -5.56 50.58
CA ILE A 461 17.40 -4.64 50.60
C ILE A 461 16.65 -4.90 51.90
N ASN A 462 16.59 -3.92 52.79
CA ASN A 462 15.99 -4.08 54.11
C ASN A 462 14.46 -3.94 54.08
N GLN A 463 13.80 -4.35 55.16
CA GLN A 463 12.34 -4.23 55.26
C GLN A 463 11.92 -2.76 55.25
N GLY A 464 11.19 -2.36 54.21
CA GLY A 464 10.73 -0.99 53.99
C GLY A 464 11.56 -0.21 52.95
N GLU A 465 12.71 -0.74 52.54
CA GLU A 465 13.45 -0.23 51.40
C GLU A 465 12.86 -0.73 50.08
N THR A 466 13.02 0.08 49.04
CA THR A 466 12.64 -0.23 47.66
C THR A 466 13.88 -0.18 46.77
N LEU A 467 13.98 -1.05 45.75
CA LEU A 467 14.99 -0.95 44.70
C LEU A 467 14.33 -0.97 43.33
N THR A 468 14.43 0.12 42.59
CA THR A 468 13.87 0.28 41.24
C THR A 468 14.90 -0.08 40.17
N VAL A 469 14.48 -0.86 39.17
CA VAL A 469 15.20 -1.12 37.92
C VAL A 469 14.43 -0.41 36.79
N PRO A 470 14.86 0.79 36.36
CA PRO A 470 14.16 1.60 35.36
C PRO A 470 14.22 1.02 33.94
N ASP A 471 13.45 1.61 33.02
CA ASP A 471 13.58 1.38 31.58
C ASP A 471 15.05 1.58 31.12
N GLY A 472 15.52 0.71 30.22
CA GLY A 472 16.90 0.70 29.73
C GLY A 472 17.99 0.26 30.72
N SER A 473 17.66 0.02 31.99
CA SER A 473 18.63 -0.46 33.01
C SER A 473 18.50 -1.97 33.27
N SER A 474 19.57 -2.60 33.75
CA SER A 474 19.57 -4.02 34.09
C SER A 474 20.31 -4.34 35.39
N LEU A 475 19.79 -5.32 36.12
CA LEU A 475 20.38 -5.86 37.33
C LEU A 475 20.50 -7.39 37.22
N ASN A 476 21.72 -7.89 37.28
CA ASN A 476 22.02 -9.30 37.53
C ASN A 476 22.38 -9.47 39.00
N CYS A 477 21.48 -10.10 39.76
CA CYS A 477 21.63 -10.36 41.19
C CYS A 477 22.79 -11.31 41.50
N ASN A 478 23.21 -12.14 40.53
CA ASN A 478 24.37 -13.04 40.63
C ASN A 478 24.38 -13.97 41.88
N GLY A 479 23.22 -14.25 42.49
CA GLY A 479 23.10 -14.93 43.78
C GLY A 479 23.56 -14.12 45.02
N ASN A 480 23.95 -12.85 44.83
CA ASN A 480 24.49 -11.95 45.85
C ASN A 480 23.45 -11.01 46.49
N LEU A 481 22.17 -11.05 46.05
CA LEU A 481 21.11 -10.18 46.57
C LEU A 481 20.30 -10.85 47.70
N THR A 482 20.13 -10.14 48.81
CA THR A 482 19.20 -10.51 49.91
C THR A 482 18.03 -9.53 49.96
N ASN A 483 16.89 -9.91 49.39
CA ASN A 483 15.70 -9.05 49.31
C ASN A 483 14.71 -9.26 50.47
N ASN A 484 14.72 -8.37 51.46
CA ASN A 484 13.68 -8.26 52.51
C ASN A 484 12.70 -7.09 52.29
N GLY A 485 12.93 -6.29 51.25
CA GLY A 485 12.16 -5.08 50.91
C GLY A 485 11.20 -5.32 49.75
N THR A 486 11.23 -4.44 48.76
CA THR A 486 10.52 -4.62 47.48
C THR A 486 11.39 -4.19 46.31
N ILE A 487 11.55 -5.04 45.31
CA ILE A 487 12.19 -4.67 44.05
C ILE A 487 11.09 -4.29 43.05
N ILE A 488 11.26 -3.16 42.39
CA ILE A 488 10.36 -2.64 41.35
C ILE A 488 11.09 -2.76 40.02
N VAL A 489 10.52 -3.49 39.06
CA VAL A 489 11.09 -3.62 37.71
C VAL A 489 10.17 -2.90 36.73
N GLU A 490 10.59 -1.72 36.30
CA GLU A 490 9.80 -0.90 35.38
C GLU A 490 9.74 -1.53 33.99
N LYS A 491 8.86 -0.97 33.14
CA LYS A 491 8.67 -1.46 31.77
C LYS A 491 9.94 -1.22 30.95
N GLY A 492 10.69 -2.27 30.68
CA GLY A 492 11.96 -2.24 29.93
C GLY A 492 13.20 -2.44 30.80
N GLY A 493 13.06 -2.37 32.13
CA GLY A 493 14.09 -2.81 33.06
C GLY A 493 14.23 -4.33 33.06
N ASN A 494 15.45 -4.83 33.25
CA ASN A 494 15.76 -6.27 33.23
C ASN A 494 16.32 -6.75 34.59
N LEU A 495 15.77 -7.82 35.15
CA LEU A 495 16.18 -8.39 36.44
C LEU A 495 16.47 -9.89 36.30
N THR A 496 17.68 -10.32 36.68
CA THR A 496 18.18 -11.69 36.48
C THR A 496 18.95 -12.20 37.72
N GLY A 497 19.27 -13.50 37.77
CA GLY A 497 20.15 -14.08 38.81
C GLY A 497 19.50 -14.39 40.16
N ASP A 498 18.18 -14.61 40.18
CA ASP A 498 17.29 -14.82 41.34
C ASP A 498 17.42 -13.75 42.46
N PRO A 499 16.52 -12.74 42.51
CA PRO A 499 16.52 -11.74 43.57
C PRO A 499 15.94 -12.22 44.91
N GLY A 500 15.16 -13.31 44.91
CA GLY A 500 14.28 -13.65 46.02
C GLY A 500 13.30 -12.54 46.46
N GLY A 501 12.69 -12.74 47.63
CA GLY A 501 11.88 -11.72 48.32
C GLY A 501 10.61 -11.28 47.56
N THR A 502 10.28 -9.99 47.63
CA THR A 502 9.16 -9.39 46.88
C THR A 502 9.68 -8.67 45.64
N VAL A 503 9.18 -9.06 44.46
CA VAL A 503 9.41 -8.38 43.19
C VAL A 503 8.07 -7.91 42.63
N VAL A 504 8.00 -6.68 42.14
CA VAL A 504 6.86 -6.10 41.43
C VAL A 504 7.34 -5.66 40.06
N SER A 505 6.99 -6.44 39.03
CA SER A 505 7.24 -6.05 37.63
C SER A 505 6.11 -5.19 37.08
N ALA A 506 6.43 -4.36 36.10
CA ALA A 506 5.47 -3.57 35.33
C ALA A 506 4.37 -4.46 34.74
N PRO A 507 3.11 -3.98 34.69
CA PRO A 507 1.99 -4.78 34.21
C PRO A 507 2.13 -5.10 32.72
N THR A 508 1.79 -6.33 32.33
CA THR A 508 1.76 -6.75 30.92
C THR A 508 0.37 -7.22 30.53
N ILE A 509 -0.11 -6.84 29.34
CA ILE A 509 -1.42 -7.27 28.82
C ILE A 509 -1.22 -8.51 27.96
N GLY A 510 -1.70 -9.66 28.45
CA GLY A 510 -1.71 -10.92 27.71
C GLY A 510 -2.91 -11.07 26.77
N THR A 511 -4.06 -10.47 27.11
CA THR A 511 -5.24 -10.44 26.22
C THR A 511 -5.77 -9.01 26.11
N GLN A 512 -5.66 -8.44 24.92
CA GLN A 512 -6.25 -7.16 24.55
C GLN A 512 -7.78 -7.26 24.53
N PRO A 513 -8.51 -6.16 24.81
CA PRO A 513 -9.95 -6.14 24.58
C PRO A 513 -10.28 -6.29 23.08
N ALA A 514 -11.53 -6.63 22.79
CA ALA A 514 -12.07 -6.73 21.44
C ALA A 514 -13.20 -5.71 21.23
N SER A 515 -13.26 -5.08 20.05
CA SER A 515 -14.35 -4.20 19.61
C SER A 515 -15.70 -4.90 19.72
N GLN A 516 -16.72 -4.17 20.18
CA GLN A 516 -18.04 -4.71 20.48
C GLN A 516 -19.09 -4.13 19.53
N THR A 517 -19.95 -4.99 18.98
CA THR A 517 -21.13 -4.57 18.20
C THR A 517 -22.38 -4.94 18.98
N VAL A 518 -23.18 -3.94 19.34
CA VAL A 518 -24.42 -4.13 20.12
C VAL A 518 -25.58 -3.33 19.54
N THR A 519 -26.79 -3.79 19.81
CA THR A 519 -28.01 -3.07 19.46
C THR A 519 -28.34 -2.03 20.53
N LYS A 520 -28.73 -0.81 20.12
CA LYS A 520 -29.19 0.29 21.00
C LYS A 520 -30.10 -0.23 22.13
N GLY A 521 -29.73 0.06 23.37
CA GLY A 521 -30.41 -0.37 24.59
C GLY A 521 -29.74 -1.55 25.29
N ASN A 522 -28.97 -2.38 24.56
CA ASN A 522 -28.12 -3.40 25.16
C ASN A 522 -26.84 -2.77 25.72
N THR A 523 -26.17 -3.49 26.62
CA THR A 523 -24.84 -3.15 27.15
C THR A 523 -23.74 -3.86 26.35
N ALA A 524 -22.62 -3.20 26.11
CA ALA A 524 -21.39 -3.85 25.63
C ALA A 524 -20.47 -4.17 26.81
N THR A 525 -19.68 -5.23 26.71
CA THR A 525 -18.66 -5.58 27.72
C THR A 525 -17.29 -5.70 27.06
N PHE A 526 -16.32 -5.01 27.64
CA PHE A 526 -14.91 -5.07 27.28
C PHE A 526 -14.13 -5.73 28.41
N SER A 527 -13.10 -6.50 28.07
CA SER A 527 -12.28 -7.24 29.03
C SER A 527 -10.81 -7.18 28.62
N VAL A 528 -9.93 -6.94 29.59
CA VAL A 528 -8.48 -7.06 29.45
C VAL A 528 -7.98 -8.16 30.38
N ALA A 529 -7.05 -9.00 29.91
CA ALA A 529 -6.30 -9.91 30.79
C ALA A 529 -4.86 -9.41 30.91
N ALA A 530 -4.45 -9.10 32.13
CA ALA A 530 -3.12 -8.58 32.44
C ALA A 530 -2.48 -9.38 33.59
N THR A 531 -1.16 -9.42 33.59
CA THR A 531 -0.32 -10.05 34.63
C THR A 531 0.62 -9.01 35.25
N GLY A 532 1.10 -9.30 36.46
CA GLY A 532 1.84 -8.39 37.32
C GLY A 532 1.17 -8.26 38.69
N GLU A 533 1.89 -7.72 39.66
CA GLU A 533 1.42 -7.70 41.05
C GLU A 533 0.55 -6.48 41.37
N LYS A 534 -0.43 -6.66 42.28
CA LYS A 534 -1.31 -5.60 42.82
C LYS A 534 -1.98 -4.71 41.76
N LEU A 535 -2.39 -5.30 40.64
CA LEU A 535 -2.96 -4.59 39.48
C LEU A 535 -4.17 -3.73 39.84
N SER A 536 -4.08 -2.45 39.48
CA SER A 536 -5.18 -1.50 39.38
C SER A 536 -5.58 -1.33 37.91
N TYR A 537 -6.87 -1.05 37.68
CA TYR A 537 -7.43 -0.85 36.34
C TYR A 537 -8.15 0.50 36.31
N GLN A 538 -8.10 1.18 35.18
CA GLN A 538 -8.93 2.35 34.88
C GLN A 538 -9.32 2.33 33.40
N TRP A 539 -10.61 2.10 33.13
CA TRP A 539 -11.10 2.22 31.76
C TRP A 539 -11.30 3.68 31.37
N GLN A 540 -10.92 4.00 30.13
CA GLN A 540 -11.06 5.30 29.52
C GLN A 540 -11.94 5.20 28.28
N GLN A 541 -12.62 6.29 27.94
CA GLN A 541 -13.31 6.44 26.65
C GLN A 541 -12.78 7.63 25.85
N SER A 542 -12.76 7.48 24.52
CA SER A 542 -12.63 8.55 23.54
C SER A 542 -13.95 8.68 22.78
N THR A 543 -14.36 9.92 22.51
CA THR A 543 -15.54 10.26 21.68
C THR A 543 -15.14 11.05 20.43
N ASP A 544 -13.85 11.07 20.12
CA ASP A 544 -13.19 11.93 19.11
C ASP A 544 -12.12 11.19 18.29
N ASN A 545 -12.16 9.84 18.32
CA ASN A 545 -11.27 8.93 17.60
C ASN A 545 -9.79 9.11 18.03
N ASP A 546 -9.48 8.64 19.23
CA ASP A 546 -8.14 8.57 19.87
C ASP A 546 -7.47 9.94 20.13
N GLN A 547 -8.17 11.07 19.92
CA GLN A 547 -7.63 12.42 20.15
C GLN A 547 -7.61 12.82 21.63
N SER A 548 -8.64 12.44 22.40
CA SER A 548 -8.67 12.63 23.85
C SER A 548 -9.34 11.48 24.59
N TRP A 549 -8.90 11.26 25.83
CA TRP A 549 -9.34 10.14 26.66
C TRP A 549 -9.80 10.64 28.02
N THR A 550 -10.99 10.17 28.43
CA THR A 550 -11.60 10.51 29.72
C THR A 550 -11.80 9.25 30.55
N ASP A 551 -11.38 9.29 31.83
CA ASP A 551 -11.58 8.20 32.78
C ASP A 551 -13.07 7.94 33.04
N ILE A 552 -13.46 6.68 32.93
CA ILE A 552 -14.81 6.22 33.23
C ILE A 552 -14.91 5.98 34.74
N SER A 553 -15.61 6.88 35.44
CA SER A 553 -15.77 6.82 36.90
C SER A 553 -16.32 5.47 37.37
N GLY A 554 -15.57 4.80 38.26
CA GLY A 554 -15.92 3.50 38.84
C GLY A 554 -15.63 2.28 37.95
N ALA A 555 -15.11 2.46 36.73
CA ALA A 555 -14.71 1.36 35.85
C ALA A 555 -13.27 0.91 36.16
N ASN A 556 -13.09 0.29 37.33
CA ASN A 556 -11.79 -0.02 37.92
C ASN A 556 -11.50 -1.54 38.09
N ALA A 557 -12.05 -2.35 37.18
CA ALA A 557 -11.83 -3.80 37.11
C ALA A 557 -11.31 -4.23 35.74
N ALA A 558 -10.80 -5.45 35.65
CA ALA A 558 -10.35 -6.09 34.39
C ALA A 558 -11.45 -6.19 33.31
N THR A 559 -12.73 -6.04 33.70
CA THR A 559 -13.87 -5.94 32.80
C THR A 559 -14.62 -4.62 33.01
N TYR A 560 -15.09 -4.02 31.92
CA TYR A 560 -16.01 -2.89 31.94
C TYR A 560 -17.23 -3.19 31.08
N THR A 561 -18.42 -3.05 31.67
CA THR A 561 -19.70 -3.13 30.98
C THR A 561 -20.30 -1.74 30.88
N THR A 562 -20.69 -1.32 29.67
CA THR A 562 -21.31 -0.01 29.43
C THR A 562 -22.68 0.08 30.11
N ALA A 563 -23.17 1.30 30.30
CA ALA A 563 -24.61 1.51 30.44
C ALA A 563 -25.36 1.09 29.15
N ALA A 564 -26.70 1.03 29.21
CA ALA A 564 -27.54 0.75 28.05
C ALA A 564 -27.22 1.72 26.89
N THR A 565 -26.76 1.18 25.76
CA THR A 565 -26.11 1.98 24.71
C THR A 565 -27.09 2.86 23.92
N THR A 566 -26.59 4.02 23.48
CA THR A 566 -27.31 4.95 22.61
C THR A 566 -26.61 5.04 21.25
N THR A 567 -27.35 5.37 20.18
CA THR A 567 -26.77 5.51 18.83
C THR A 567 -25.75 6.65 18.71
N SER A 568 -25.71 7.60 19.66
CA SER A 568 -24.65 8.60 19.77
C SER A 568 -23.32 8.05 20.30
N MET A 569 -23.31 6.84 20.88
CA MET A 569 -22.09 6.13 21.29
C MET A 569 -21.49 5.28 20.16
N ASN A 570 -22.09 5.26 18.97
CA ASN A 570 -21.54 4.55 17.83
C ASN A 570 -20.24 5.19 17.35
N GLY A 571 -19.14 4.44 17.34
CA GLY A 571 -17.80 4.94 17.07
C GLY A 571 -17.06 5.46 18.29
N TYR A 572 -17.65 5.40 19.50
CA TYR A 572 -16.88 5.63 20.74
C TYR A 572 -15.82 4.54 20.89
N GLN A 573 -14.65 4.93 21.37
CA GLN A 573 -13.54 4.01 21.60
C GLN A 573 -13.29 3.84 23.10
N TYR A 574 -12.84 2.65 23.48
CA TYR A 574 -12.58 2.24 24.86
C TYR A 574 -11.19 1.63 24.96
N ARG A 575 -10.48 1.92 26.06
CA ARG A 575 -9.21 1.26 26.42
C ARG A 575 -9.11 1.13 27.94
N CYS A 576 -8.30 0.20 28.42
CA CYS A 576 -7.97 0.09 29.83
C CYS A 576 -6.52 0.51 30.07
N VAL A 577 -6.29 1.39 31.03
CA VAL A 577 -4.97 1.59 31.64
C VAL A 577 -4.87 0.62 32.80
N VAL A 578 -3.87 -0.25 32.79
CA VAL A 578 -3.54 -1.18 33.88
C VAL A 578 -2.26 -0.70 34.54
N SER A 579 -2.24 -0.58 35.86
CA SER A 579 -1.11 -0.02 36.61
C SER A 579 -0.81 -0.76 37.90
N ASN A 580 0.44 -0.66 38.36
CA ASN A 580 0.86 -1.00 39.72
C ASN A 580 2.00 -0.05 40.14
N SER A 581 2.76 -0.39 41.19
CA SER A 581 3.89 0.45 41.63
C SER A 581 5.10 0.44 40.70
N ALA A 582 5.13 -0.42 39.68
CA ALA A 582 6.17 -0.51 38.64
C ALA A 582 5.74 0.14 37.31
N GLY A 583 4.76 1.05 37.35
CA GLY A 583 4.29 1.82 36.20
C GLY A 583 2.95 1.33 35.64
N SER A 584 2.73 1.57 34.35
CA SER A 584 1.47 1.27 33.68
C SER A 584 1.61 0.81 32.23
N VAL A 585 0.60 0.10 31.77
CA VAL A 585 0.42 -0.31 30.38
C VAL A 585 -1.00 0.02 29.93
N THR A 586 -1.13 0.53 28.71
CA THR A 586 -2.42 0.88 28.12
C THR A 586 -2.79 -0.17 27.09
N SER A 587 -4.03 -0.66 27.13
CA SER A 587 -4.55 -1.58 26.12
C SER A 587 -4.71 -0.89 24.76
N ASN A 588 -4.79 -1.69 23.70
CA ASN A 588 -5.25 -1.21 22.40
C ASN A 588 -6.64 -0.54 22.55
N ALA A 589 -6.87 0.52 21.78
CA ALA A 589 -8.19 1.14 21.67
C ALA A 589 -9.13 0.23 20.86
N VAL A 590 -10.34 0.03 21.36
CA VAL A 590 -11.37 -0.79 20.72
C VAL A 590 -12.66 -0.01 20.51
N THR A 591 -13.34 -0.26 19.40
CA THR A 591 -14.52 0.51 18.98
C THR A 591 -15.81 -0.13 19.47
N LEU A 592 -16.75 0.72 19.87
CA LEU A 592 -18.15 0.37 20.11
C LEU A 592 -19.00 0.70 18.88
N THR A 593 -19.51 -0.32 18.19
CA THR A 593 -20.53 -0.17 17.16
C THR A 593 -21.90 -0.30 17.82
N VAL A 594 -22.73 0.76 17.74
CA VAL A 594 -24.10 0.74 18.27
C VAL A 594 -25.10 0.75 17.13
N ASN A 595 -25.51 -0.45 16.72
CA ASN A 595 -26.55 -0.64 15.72
C ASN A 595 -27.88 -0.05 16.23
N ALA A 596 -28.62 0.61 15.33
CA ALA A 596 -29.98 1.05 15.65
C ALA A 596 -30.86 -0.17 16.01
N ALA A 597 -31.73 -0.01 17.01
CA ALA A 597 -32.68 -1.06 17.36
C ALA A 597 -33.62 -1.34 16.17
N THR A 598 -33.59 -2.57 15.67
CA THR A 598 -34.45 -3.02 14.56
C THR A 598 -35.90 -3.01 15.03
N VAL A 599 -36.65 -2.02 14.55
CA VAL A 599 -38.11 -1.99 14.71
C VAL A 599 -38.67 -2.95 13.68
N SER A 600 -39.04 -4.16 14.12
CA SER A 600 -39.68 -5.16 13.28
C SER A 600 -40.98 -4.61 12.68
N VAL A 601 -41.29 -5.03 11.46
CA VAL A 601 -42.64 -4.90 10.91
C VAL A 601 -43.65 -5.62 11.81
N THR A 602 -44.82 -5.01 12.01
CA THR A 602 -45.98 -5.60 12.69
C THR A 602 -47.18 -5.78 11.77
N GLY A 603 -47.14 -5.22 10.57
CA GLY A 603 -48.12 -5.40 9.52
C GLY A 603 -47.80 -4.57 8.28
N VAL A 604 -48.53 -4.83 7.19
CA VAL A 604 -48.45 -4.04 5.96
C VAL A 604 -49.86 -3.82 5.42
N THR A 605 -50.11 -2.65 4.85
CA THR A 605 -51.37 -2.33 4.16
C THR A 605 -51.09 -1.92 2.72
N LEU A 606 -52.06 -2.11 1.84
CA LEU A 606 -51.94 -1.89 0.40
C LEU A 606 -53.14 -1.08 -0.09
N GLU A 607 -52.89 0.06 -0.72
CA GLU A 607 -53.94 0.95 -1.22
C GLU A 607 -53.68 1.33 -2.70
N PRO A 608 -54.66 1.18 -3.61
CA PRO A 608 -55.98 0.59 -3.41
C PRO A 608 -55.97 -0.94 -3.21
N THR A 609 -56.94 -1.44 -2.43
CA THR A 609 -57.18 -2.88 -2.21
C THR A 609 -57.89 -3.59 -3.36
N SER A 610 -58.36 -2.85 -4.38
CA SER A 610 -58.76 -3.42 -5.67
C SER A 610 -58.49 -2.44 -6.82
N LEU A 611 -58.20 -2.98 -7.99
CA LEU A 611 -58.03 -2.24 -9.25
C LEU A 611 -58.97 -2.83 -10.30
N SER A 612 -59.56 -1.96 -11.11
CA SER A 612 -60.25 -2.34 -12.36
C SER A 612 -59.53 -1.65 -13.50
N LEU A 613 -58.82 -2.44 -14.30
CA LEU A 613 -57.93 -1.99 -15.36
C LEU A 613 -58.38 -2.54 -16.72
N PHE A 614 -57.90 -1.91 -17.78
CA PHE A 614 -57.95 -2.45 -19.13
C PHE A 614 -56.60 -3.01 -19.54
N THR A 615 -56.57 -4.04 -20.38
CA THR A 615 -55.31 -4.59 -20.92
C THR A 615 -54.48 -3.49 -21.59
N GLY A 616 -53.24 -3.31 -21.15
CA GLY A 616 -52.34 -2.21 -21.51
C GLY A 616 -52.24 -1.10 -20.44
N ASP A 617 -53.20 -0.97 -19.53
CA ASP A 617 -53.13 0.02 -18.44
C ASP A 617 -52.05 -0.33 -17.41
N THR A 618 -51.47 0.72 -16.81
CA THR A 618 -50.63 0.62 -15.62
C THR A 618 -51.22 1.44 -14.47
N ALA A 619 -51.25 0.88 -13.26
CA ALA A 619 -51.68 1.59 -12.05
C ALA A 619 -50.74 1.32 -10.86
N PRO A 620 -50.31 2.36 -10.12
CA PRO A 620 -49.47 2.18 -8.94
C PRO A 620 -50.31 1.68 -7.76
N LEU A 621 -49.73 0.75 -6.99
CA LEU A 621 -50.21 0.35 -5.68
C LEU A 621 -49.27 0.88 -4.59
N THR A 622 -49.83 1.50 -3.55
CA THR A 622 -49.05 2.05 -2.44
C THR A 622 -48.99 1.04 -1.30
N ALA A 623 -47.85 0.39 -1.13
CA ALA A 623 -47.55 -0.38 0.07
C ALA A 623 -47.20 0.54 1.24
N THR A 624 -47.84 0.37 2.39
CA THR A 624 -47.52 1.08 3.64
C THR A 624 -47.16 0.05 4.72
N VAL A 625 -45.88 0.01 5.07
CA VAL A 625 -45.33 -0.85 6.13
C VAL A 625 -45.56 -0.20 7.50
N LYS A 626 -46.04 -0.99 8.48
CA LYS A 626 -46.27 -0.55 9.86
C LYS A 626 -45.37 -1.31 10.85
N PRO A 627 -44.88 -0.64 11.92
CA PRO A 627 -45.05 0.79 12.21
C PRO A 627 -44.26 1.68 11.23
N ASP A 628 -44.59 2.97 11.15
CA ASP A 628 -43.97 3.90 10.17
C ASP A 628 -42.46 4.14 10.38
N ASN A 629 -41.90 3.67 11.50
CA ASN A 629 -40.48 3.65 11.81
C ASN A 629 -39.86 2.24 11.76
N ALA A 630 -40.51 1.25 11.12
CA ALA A 630 -39.94 -0.06 10.86
C ALA A 630 -38.58 0.05 10.15
N THR A 631 -37.62 -0.77 10.56
CA THR A 631 -36.21 -0.68 10.11
C THR A 631 -36.00 -1.34 8.76
N ASN A 632 -36.66 -2.45 8.50
CA ASN A 632 -36.84 -2.96 7.15
C ASN A 632 -38.23 -2.51 6.66
N LYS A 633 -38.29 -2.02 5.43
CA LYS A 633 -39.55 -1.66 4.73
C LYS A 633 -39.62 -2.26 3.33
N ASN A 634 -38.67 -3.13 2.99
CA ASN A 634 -38.61 -3.74 1.67
C ASN A 634 -39.80 -4.70 1.53
N VAL A 635 -40.61 -4.45 0.50
CA VAL A 635 -41.71 -5.32 0.10
C VAL A 635 -41.31 -6.07 -1.16
N THR A 636 -41.67 -7.35 -1.19
CA THR A 636 -41.69 -8.16 -2.42
C THR A 636 -43.10 -8.13 -2.99
N TRP A 637 -43.19 -8.07 -4.32
CA TRP A 637 -44.44 -7.99 -5.06
C TRP A 637 -44.60 -9.26 -5.89
N GLU A 638 -45.77 -9.88 -5.82
CA GLU A 638 -46.10 -11.12 -6.54
C GLU A 638 -47.48 -10.98 -7.20
N SER A 639 -47.67 -11.58 -8.38
CA SER A 639 -48.99 -11.79 -8.98
C SER A 639 -49.29 -13.27 -9.03
N ASN A 640 -50.44 -13.70 -8.51
CA ASN A 640 -50.87 -15.10 -8.63
C ASN A 640 -51.18 -15.51 -10.09
N ASN A 641 -51.26 -14.54 -11.01
CA ASN A 641 -51.58 -14.76 -12.41
C ASN A 641 -50.94 -13.65 -13.29
N THR A 642 -49.63 -13.80 -13.52
CA THR A 642 -48.83 -12.92 -14.39
C THR A 642 -49.32 -12.84 -15.83
N THR A 643 -50.13 -13.81 -16.30
CA THR A 643 -50.74 -13.76 -17.65
C THR A 643 -51.89 -12.76 -17.74
N VAL A 644 -52.51 -12.39 -16.60
CA VAL A 644 -53.59 -11.40 -16.52
C VAL A 644 -53.06 -10.05 -16.05
N ALA A 645 -52.27 -10.00 -14.98
CA ALA A 645 -51.61 -8.77 -14.52
C ALA A 645 -50.23 -9.08 -13.93
N THR A 646 -49.24 -8.24 -14.26
CA THR A 646 -47.91 -8.25 -13.65
C THR A 646 -47.75 -7.07 -12.69
N VAL A 647 -46.69 -7.06 -11.89
CA VAL A 647 -46.34 -5.97 -10.99
C VAL A 647 -44.82 -5.81 -10.95
N ASP A 648 -44.32 -4.58 -10.98
CA ASP A 648 -42.89 -4.29 -10.86
C ASP A 648 -42.42 -4.21 -9.40
N THR A 649 -41.12 -4.01 -9.19
CA THR A 649 -40.52 -3.85 -7.84
C THR A 649 -40.99 -2.61 -7.09
N ASN A 650 -41.61 -1.65 -7.77
CA ASN A 650 -42.07 -0.38 -7.23
C ASN A 650 -43.57 -0.40 -6.87
N GLY A 651 -44.29 -1.49 -7.21
CA GLY A 651 -45.74 -1.61 -7.03
C GLY A 651 -46.58 -1.13 -8.21
N ASN A 652 -45.98 -0.85 -9.37
CA ASN A 652 -46.72 -0.55 -10.58
C ASN A 652 -47.29 -1.84 -11.18
N VAL A 653 -48.62 -2.00 -11.12
CA VAL A 653 -49.34 -3.10 -11.74
C VAL A 653 -49.53 -2.80 -13.22
N ALA A 654 -49.18 -3.74 -14.10
CA ALA A 654 -49.42 -3.67 -15.53
C ALA A 654 -50.41 -4.76 -15.97
N ALA A 655 -51.47 -4.37 -16.66
CA ALA A 655 -52.55 -5.25 -17.10
C ALA A 655 -52.19 -5.96 -18.42
N VAL A 656 -52.03 -7.29 -18.39
CA VAL A 656 -51.48 -8.10 -19.49
C VAL A 656 -52.55 -8.76 -20.35
N ALA A 657 -53.63 -9.28 -19.76
CA ALA A 657 -54.76 -9.88 -20.48
C ALA A 657 -56.04 -9.86 -19.64
N ALA A 658 -57.20 -10.02 -20.27
CA ALA A 658 -58.48 -10.02 -19.57
C ALA A 658 -58.62 -11.22 -18.61
N GLY A 659 -59.07 -10.94 -17.38
CA GLY A 659 -59.24 -11.93 -16.33
C GLY A 659 -59.21 -11.29 -14.94
N GLU A 660 -58.96 -12.12 -13.92
CA GLU A 660 -58.75 -11.66 -12.55
C GLU A 660 -57.42 -12.20 -12.02
N ALA A 661 -56.69 -11.34 -11.33
CA ALA A 661 -55.41 -11.62 -10.69
C ALA A 661 -55.39 -10.99 -9.29
N THR A 662 -54.67 -11.59 -8.37
CA THR A 662 -54.39 -11.03 -7.04
C THR A 662 -52.93 -10.66 -6.97
N ILE A 663 -52.68 -9.36 -6.78
CA ILE A 663 -51.34 -8.86 -6.46
C ILE A 663 -51.16 -8.96 -4.96
N THR A 664 -50.14 -9.68 -4.53
CA THR A 664 -49.75 -9.84 -3.13
C THR A 664 -48.49 -9.04 -2.88
N ILE A 665 -48.50 -8.20 -1.84
CA ILE A 665 -47.25 -7.73 -1.23
C ILE A 665 -46.91 -8.60 -0.03
N LYS A 666 -45.62 -8.79 0.17
CA LYS A 666 -45.06 -9.47 1.34
C LYS A 666 -43.84 -8.70 1.84
N THR A 667 -43.83 -8.32 3.12
CA THR A 667 -42.66 -7.68 3.74
C THR A 667 -41.51 -8.68 3.88
N ALA A 668 -40.29 -8.22 3.62
CA ALA A 668 -39.09 -9.05 3.67
C ALA A 668 -38.82 -9.60 5.09
N ASP A 669 -39.14 -8.83 6.13
CA ASP A 669 -39.22 -9.30 7.52
C ASP A 669 -40.67 -9.60 7.96
N GLY A 670 -40.83 -10.50 8.93
CA GLY A 670 -42.13 -10.86 9.53
C GLY A 670 -43.10 -11.65 8.64
N ASN A 671 -42.86 -11.76 7.33
CA ASN A 671 -43.77 -12.39 6.35
C ASN A 671 -45.18 -11.76 6.30
N HIS A 672 -45.36 -10.50 6.68
CA HIS A 672 -46.68 -9.86 6.66
C HIS A 672 -47.14 -9.60 5.21
N THR A 673 -48.39 -9.94 4.92
CA THR A 673 -48.96 -9.83 3.57
C THR A 673 -50.19 -8.92 3.51
N ALA A 674 -50.32 -8.19 2.42
CA ALA A 674 -51.58 -7.56 1.99
C ALA A 674 -51.82 -7.83 0.50
N THR A 675 -53.07 -7.77 0.07
CA THR A 675 -53.47 -8.16 -1.30
C THR A 675 -54.34 -7.11 -1.97
N CYS A 676 -54.17 -6.93 -3.26
CA CYS A 676 -55.03 -6.14 -4.14
C CYS A 676 -55.64 -7.05 -5.20
N GLN A 677 -56.97 -7.01 -5.36
CA GLN A 677 -57.67 -7.73 -6.43
C GLN A 677 -57.67 -6.88 -7.70
N VAL A 678 -56.99 -7.36 -8.74
CA VAL A 678 -56.87 -6.70 -10.04
C VAL A 678 -57.78 -7.40 -11.05
N LYS A 679 -58.88 -6.74 -11.39
CA LYS A 679 -59.78 -7.15 -12.46
C LYS A 679 -59.31 -6.48 -13.76
N VAL A 680 -58.80 -7.27 -14.70
CA VAL A 680 -58.43 -6.77 -16.03
C VAL A 680 -59.55 -7.10 -17.01
N THR A 681 -59.98 -6.09 -17.76
CA THR A 681 -60.91 -6.28 -18.89
C THR A 681 -60.21 -5.96 -20.19
N GLN A 682 -60.52 -6.65 -21.29
CA GLN A 682 -59.94 -6.27 -22.58
C GLN A 682 -60.54 -4.93 -23.00
N PRO A 683 -59.76 -3.93 -23.43
CA PRO A 683 -60.31 -2.71 -23.97
C PRO A 683 -61.05 -3.06 -25.26
N THR A 684 -62.37 -2.87 -25.26
CA THR A 684 -63.20 -3.03 -26.45
C THR A 684 -63.57 -1.64 -26.95
N TYR A 685 -63.20 -1.38 -28.20
CA TYR A 685 -63.57 -0.17 -28.92
C TYR A 685 -64.60 -0.59 -29.98
N GLY A 686 -65.77 0.05 -29.96
CA GLY A 686 -66.85 -0.29 -30.88
C GLY A 686 -67.88 0.83 -30.90
N ILE A 687 -68.40 1.11 -32.09
CA ILE A 687 -69.47 2.08 -32.28
C ILE A 687 -70.59 1.43 -33.08
N SER A 688 -71.83 1.68 -32.67
CA SER A 688 -73.02 1.22 -33.37
C SER A 688 -73.87 2.43 -33.80
N ALA A 689 -74.54 2.32 -34.94
CA ALA A 689 -75.55 3.27 -35.38
C ALA A 689 -76.93 2.68 -35.10
N ASP A 690 -77.88 3.51 -34.69
CA ASP A 690 -79.30 3.14 -34.60
C ASP A 690 -79.89 2.77 -35.97
N ILE A 691 -79.38 3.37 -37.06
CA ILE A 691 -79.75 3.10 -38.45
C ILE A 691 -78.51 2.92 -39.33
N SER A 692 -78.40 1.77 -39.99
CA SER A 692 -77.30 1.41 -40.90
C SER A 692 -77.54 1.78 -42.37
N ALA A 693 -78.76 2.18 -42.71
CA ALA A 693 -79.14 2.65 -44.05
C ALA A 693 -80.11 3.83 -43.97
N LEU A 694 -79.94 4.79 -44.87
CA LEU A 694 -80.71 6.03 -44.95
C LEU A 694 -81.22 6.23 -46.38
N ASP A 695 -82.33 5.58 -46.71
CA ASP A 695 -82.96 5.80 -48.01
C ASP A 695 -83.78 7.09 -48.03
N PHE A 696 -83.48 7.98 -48.97
CA PHE A 696 -84.23 9.19 -49.29
C PHE A 696 -85.05 9.04 -50.60
N SER A 697 -85.16 7.81 -51.10
CA SER A 697 -85.95 7.41 -52.26
C SER A 697 -85.41 7.94 -53.61
N ILE A 698 -86.22 7.77 -54.67
CA ILE A 698 -85.91 8.25 -56.03
C ILE A 698 -86.55 9.62 -56.24
N ALA A 699 -85.80 10.55 -56.82
CA ALA A 699 -86.28 11.86 -57.26
C ALA A 699 -85.78 12.19 -58.68
N CYS A 700 -86.35 13.22 -59.31
CA CYS A 700 -85.85 13.73 -60.58
C CYS A 700 -84.79 14.83 -60.36
N PRO A 701 -83.77 14.96 -61.25
CA PRO A 701 -82.94 16.16 -61.34
C PRO A 701 -83.76 17.46 -61.23
N GLY A 702 -83.37 18.34 -60.30
CA GLY A 702 -84.14 19.55 -59.95
C GLY A 702 -85.12 19.42 -58.77
N TYR A 703 -85.02 18.35 -57.97
CA TYR A 703 -85.84 18.07 -56.79
C TYR A 703 -85.78 19.14 -55.68
N GLU A 704 -86.86 19.28 -54.91
CA GLU A 704 -86.83 19.88 -53.58
C GLU A 704 -86.19 18.90 -52.58
N ARG A 705 -85.32 19.41 -51.68
CA ARG A 705 -84.48 18.57 -50.81
C ARG A 705 -85.35 17.72 -49.86
N PRO A 706 -85.22 16.38 -49.87
CA PRO A 706 -85.83 15.53 -48.85
C PRO A 706 -85.41 15.97 -47.44
N ALA A 707 -86.29 15.86 -46.44
CA ALA A 707 -86.00 16.31 -45.09
C ALA A 707 -84.81 15.56 -44.46
N ALA A 708 -84.02 16.25 -43.64
CA ALA A 708 -82.87 15.66 -42.95
C ALA A 708 -83.30 14.57 -41.95
N LYS A 709 -82.56 13.47 -41.92
CA LYS A 709 -82.75 12.34 -40.99
C LYS A 709 -81.65 12.32 -39.94
N THR A 710 -81.99 12.06 -38.69
CA THR A 710 -81.01 11.94 -37.58
C THR A 710 -80.48 10.51 -37.50
N VAL A 711 -79.16 10.37 -37.27
CA VAL A 711 -78.48 9.14 -36.89
C VAL A 711 -77.99 9.29 -35.46
N THR A 712 -78.14 8.24 -34.65
CA THR A 712 -77.58 8.12 -33.30
C THR A 712 -76.43 7.12 -33.30
N ILE A 713 -75.24 7.57 -32.92
CA ILE A 713 -74.07 6.71 -32.69
C ILE A 713 -73.96 6.42 -31.21
N THR A 714 -73.88 5.14 -30.85
CA THR A 714 -73.61 4.69 -29.49
C THR A 714 -72.19 4.17 -29.40
N ASN A 715 -71.48 4.52 -28.33
CA ASN A 715 -70.27 3.81 -27.94
C ASN A 715 -70.65 2.43 -27.38
N ALA A 716 -70.49 1.39 -28.19
CA ALA A 716 -70.72 -0.01 -27.85
C ALA A 716 -69.49 -0.68 -27.20
N GLY A 717 -68.36 0.03 -27.14
CA GLY A 717 -67.17 -0.39 -26.42
C GLY A 717 -67.23 -0.11 -24.92
N ASN A 718 -66.31 -0.72 -24.17
CA ASN A 718 -66.09 -0.41 -22.75
C ASN A 718 -65.09 0.74 -22.54
N GLN A 719 -64.43 1.20 -23.61
CA GLN A 719 -63.48 2.30 -23.60
C GLN A 719 -64.10 3.64 -24.00
N ALA A 720 -63.53 4.74 -23.51
CA ALA A 720 -63.87 6.07 -24.01
C ALA A 720 -63.25 6.27 -25.40
N LEU A 721 -64.05 6.74 -26.36
CA LEU A 721 -63.61 6.97 -27.74
C LEU A 721 -63.96 8.37 -28.22
N THR A 722 -63.16 8.88 -29.16
CA THR A 722 -63.40 10.18 -29.80
C THR A 722 -63.93 9.94 -31.20
N LEU A 723 -65.22 10.19 -31.40
CA LEU A 723 -65.85 10.22 -32.72
C LEU A 723 -65.29 11.37 -33.54
N ASN A 724 -64.82 11.01 -34.72
CA ASN A 724 -64.69 11.91 -35.85
C ASN A 724 -66.13 12.16 -36.38
N GLN A 725 -66.56 13.43 -36.29
CA GLN A 725 -67.68 13.99 -37.06
C GLN A 725 -67.78 13.36 -38.46
N PRO A 726 -68.83 12.59 -38.79
CA PRO A 726 -69.03 12.20 -40.17
C PRO A 726 -69.23 13.45 -41.02
N ALA A 727 -68.63 13.47 -42.20
CA ALA A 727 -69.19 14.22 -43.31
C ALA A 727 -69.29 13.35 -44.55
N SER A 728 -70.22 13.70 -45.43
CA SER A 728 -70.17 13.16 -46.78
C SER A 728 -69.05 13.85 -47.55
N THR A 729 -68.34 13.05 -48.31
CA THR A 729 -67.36 13.48 -49.29
C THR A 729 -68.02 14.27 -50.43
N ASN A 730 -69.25 13.90 -50.83
CA ASN A 730 -69.83 14.47 -52.05
C ASN A 730 -71.35 14.67 -52.06
N SER A 731 -72.17 13.66 -51.77
CA SER A 731 -73.60 13.68 -52.19
C SER A 731 -74.58 14.13 -51.12
N PHE A 732 -74.19 14.10 -49.85
CA PHE A 732 -75.05 14.46 -48.72
C PHE A 732 -74.48 15.66 -47.93
N GLU A 733 -75.33 16.50 -47.38
CA GLU A 733 -74.96 17.37 -46.26
C GLU A 733 -75.10 16.57 -44.97
N VAL A 734 -74.12 16.72 -44.08
CA VAL A 734 -74.08 16.04 -42.80
C VAL A 734 -73.94 17.10 -41.71
N GLY A 735 -74.91 17.15 -40.81
CA GLY A 735 -74.96 18.06 -39.69
C GLY A 735 -73.93 17.73 -38.62
N THR A 736 -73.67 18.67 -37.72
CA THR A 736 -72.63 18.49 -36.70
C THR A 736 -73.02 17.46 -35.64
N LEU A 737 -72.07 16.62 -35.20
CA LEU A 737 -72.23 15.78 -34.01
C LEU A 737 -72.55 16.64 -32.79
N SER A 738 -73.54 16.21 -32.01
CA SER A 738 -73.87 16.77 -30.71
C SER A 738 -72.78 16.53 -29.65
N LYS A 739 -71.95 15.48 -29.81
CA LYS A 739 -70.79 15.18 -28.96
C LYS A 739 -69.73 14.41 -29.75
N THR A 740 -68.44 14.72 -29.56
CA THR A 740 -67.33 13.97 -30.18
C THR A 740 -66.73 12.93 -29.24
N LYS A 741 -66.37 13.30 -28.01
CA LYS A 741 -65.85 12.34 -27.01
C LYS A 741 -66.99 11.62 -26.28
N LEU A 742 -67.05 10.30 -26.40
CA LEU A 742 -68.02 9.42 -25.75
C LEU A 742 -67.33 8.50 -24.74
N ALA A 743 -67.80 8.48 -23.49
CA ALA A 743 -67.53 7.39 -22.56
C ALA A 743 -68.31 6.11 -22.97
N ALA A 744 -68.01 4.98 -22.34
CA ALA A 744 -68.69 3.71 -22.61
C ALA A 744 -70.22 3.85 -22.47
N GLY A 745 -70.98 3.38 -23.47
CA GLY A 745 -72.44 3.47 -23.50
C GLY A 745 -73.03 4.87 -23.77
N GLU A 746 -72.23 5.93 -23.87
CA GLU A 746 -72.74 7.25 -24.27
C GLU A 746 -73.11 7.30 -25.76
N THR A 747 -73.91 8.30 -26.13
CA THR A 747 -74.35 8.53 -27.51
C THR A 747 -73.98 9.92 -28.03
N ALA A 748 -73.83 10.01 -29.35
CA ALA A 748 -73.82 11.25 -30.12
C ALA A 748 -74.85 11.15 -31.25
N THR A 749 -75.31 12.30 -31.73
CA THR A 749 -76.29 12.41 -32.82
C THR A 749 -75.81 13.38 -33.89
N PHE A 750 -76.10 13.08 -35.14
CA PHE A 750 -75.89 13.98 -36.28
C PHE A 750 -77.04 13.82 -37.28
N THR A 751 -77.15 14.74 -38.24
CA THR A 751 -78.18 14.67 -39.30
C THR A 751 -77.55 14.41 -40.66
N VAL A 752 -78.32 13.80 -41.57
CA VAL A 752 -77.97 13.53 -42.96
C VAL A 752 -79.10 14.02 -43.87
N GLN A 753 -78.76 14.67 -44.97
CA GLN A 753 -79.71 15.13 -45.98
C GLN A 753 -79.05 15.10 -47.36
N PRO A 754 -79.72 14.74 -48.47
CA PRO A 754 -79.17 14.99 -49.80
C PRO A 754 -78.81 16.47 -49.98
N LYS A 755 -77.70 16.77 -50.66
CA LYS A 755 -77.35 18.18 -50.99
C LYS A 755 -78.40 18.80 -51.90
N ALA A 756 -78.39 20.12 -52.04
CA ALA A 756 -79.14 20.79 -53.10
C ALA A 756 -78.52 20.50 -54.48
N GLY A 757 -79.35 20.35 -55.51
CA GLY A 757 -78.90 20.42 -56.91
C GLY A 757 -77.90 19.34 -57.35
N LEU A 758 -77.98 18.13 -56.77
CA LEU A 758 -77.24 16.99 -57.30
C LEU A 758 -77.65 16.73 -58.77
N ALA A 759 -76.70 16.27 -59.56
CA ALA A 759 -76.92 15.87 -60.95
C ALA A 759 -77.72 14.55 -61.04
N GLU A 760 -77.78 13.94 -62.22
CA GLU A 760 -78.39 12.62 -62.34
C GLU A 760 -77.44 11.52 -61.86
N GLY A 761 -77.89 10.66 -60.95
CA GLY A 761 -77.17 9.50 -60.44
C GLY A 761 -77.86 8.80 -59.26
N ALA A 762 -77.57 7.51 -59.10
CA ALA A 762 -77.88 6.77 -57.89
C ALA A 762 -76.82 7.10 -56.81
N TYR A 763 -77.08 8.13 -56.01
CA TYR A 763 -76.18 8.54 -54.93
C TYR A 763 -76.32 7.62 -53.73
N SER A 764 -75.62 6.49 -53.77
CA SER A 764 -75.23 5.78 -52.55
C SER A 764 -73.94 6.40 -52.02
N GLU A 765 -73.96 6.85 -50.77
CA GLU A 765 -72.75 7.23 -50.05
C GLU A 765 -72.74 6.56 -48.68
N THR A 766 -71.66 5.83 -48.40
CA THR A 766 -71.43 5.25 -47.08
C THR A 766 -70.89 6.35 -46.16
N ILE A 767 -71.81 7.11 -45.57
CA ILE A 767 -71.52 8.07 -44.50
C ILE A 767 -71.14 7.25 -43.28
N THR A 768 -69.84 7.08 -43.11
CA THR A 768 -69.31 6.32 -41.98
C THR A 768 -68.95 7.30 -40.89
N VAL A 769 -69.23 6.92 -39.65
CA VAL A 769 -68.62 7.56 -38.48
C VAL A 769 -67.40 6.74 -38.13
N SER A 770 -66.23 7.37 -38.05
CA SER A 770 -65.06 6.76 -37.45
C SER A 770 -64.82 7.32 -36.06
N GLY A 771 -64.25 6.54 -35.16
CA GLY A 771 -63.70 7.01 -33.90
C GLY A 771 -62.20 6.79 -33.82
N SER A 772 -61.66 6.95 -32.61
CA SER A 772 -60.36 6.40 -32.23
C SER A 772 -60.34 4.86 -32.32
N GLU A 773 -59.14 4.27 -32.28
CA GLU A 773 -58.89 2.82 -32.37
C GLU A 773 -59.54 2.14 -33.58
N ASN A 774 -59.53 2.82 -34.74
CA ASN A 774 -60.09 2.36 -36.01
C ASN A 774 -61.56 1.92 -35.93
N THR A 775 -62.31 2.37 -34.92
CA THR A 775 -63.74 2.09 -34.81
C THR A 775 -64.48 2.75 -35.96
N THR A 776 -65.27 1.99 -36.72
CA THR A 776 -66.05 2.50 -37.86
C THR A 776 -67.44 1.91 -37.88
N VAL A 777 -68.48 2.75 -38.02
CA VAL A 777 -69.83 2.28 -38.36
C VAL A 777 -70.37 3.02 -39.58
N THR A 778 -70.85 2.23 -40.53
CA THR A 778 -71.17 2.62 -41.90
C THR A 778 -72.67 2.84 -42.06
N ILE A 779 -73.10 4.07 -42.32
CA ILE A 779 -74.49 4.38 -42.65
C ILE A 779 -74.58 4.58 -44.17
N SER A 780 -75.23 3.63 -44.85
CA SER A 780 -75.41 3.69 -46.30
C SER A 780 -76.57 4.64 -46.62
N ALA A 781 -76.27 5.91 -46.88
CA ALA A 781 -77.25 6.88 -47.35
C ALA A 781 -77.48 6.67 -48.85
N THR A 782 -78.73 6.41 -49.25
CA THR A 782 -79.12 6.22 -50.65
C THR A 782 -80.11 7.29 -51.07
N PHE A 783 -79.85 7.94 -52.18
CA PHE A 783 -80.76 8.89 -52.80
C PHE A 783 -80.56 8.85 -54.31
N THR A 784 -81.59 8.43 -55.05
CA THR A 784 -81.44 8.20 -56.49
C THR A 784 -82.07 9.35 -57.26
N VAL A 785 -81.23 10.28 -57.71
CA VAL A 785 -81.68 11.36 -58.60
C VAL A 785 -81.62 10.79 -60.01
N GLN A 786 -82.64 10.06 -60.46
CA GLN A 786 -82.57 9.35 -61.74
C GLN A 786 -83.86 9.43 -62.54
N HIS A 787 -83.70 9.59 -63.85
CA HIS A 787 -84.71 9.35 -64.85
C HIS A 787 -85.04 7.85 -64.95
N GLN A 788 -86.30 7.52 -65.22
CA GLN A 788 -86.82 6.12 -65.26
C GLN A 788 -87.17 5.75 -66.71
N LEU A 789 -86.51 4.73 -67.31
CA LEU A 789 -86.03 4.75 -68.73
C LEU A 789 -86.35 3.46 -69.62
N GLU A 790 -86.45 3.46 -71.00
CA GLU A 790 -86.84 2.31 -71.97
C GLU A 790 -86.20 2.27 -73.45
N LYS A 791 -86.11 1.15 -74.30
CA LYS A 791 -84.95 0.60 -75.19
C LYS A 791 -84.95 0.30 -76.80
N VAL A 792 -83.83 0.48 -77.63
CA VAL A 792 -83.57 0.20 -79.15
C VAL A 792 -82.03 0.04 -79.67
N ALA A 793 -81.55 -0.58 -80.84
CA ALA A 793 -80.25 -1.41 -81.14
C ALA A 793 -78.84 -1.07 -81.95
N ALA A 794 -77.92 -2.06 -82.37
CA ALA A 794 -76.35 -2.27 -82.27
C ALA A 794 -75.14 -2.16 -83.37
N LYS A 795 -73.80 -2.45 -82.99
CA LYS A 795 -72.43 -2.35 -83.75
C LYS A 795 -71.13 -3.17 -83.22
N ALA A 796 -69.86 -3.11 -83.82
CA ALA A 796 -68.60 -4.00 -83.62
C ALA A 796 -67.07 -3.44 -83.86
N PRO A 797 -65.88 -4.18 -83.66
CA PRO A 797 -64.41 -3.72 -83.49
C PRO A 797 -63.11 -4.40 -84.25
N THR A 798 -61.79 -4.16 -83.87
CA THR A 798 -60.44 -4.71 -84.41
C THR A 798 -59.38 -5.27 -83.37
N CYS A 799 -58.07 -5.54 -83.71
CA CYS A 799 -56.97 -5.77 -82.72
C CYS A 799 -56.51 -4.50 -81.95
N THR A 800 -57.28 -3.40 -82.08
CA THR A 800 -57.05 -2.06 -81.53
C THR A 800 -58.33 -1.24 -81.22
N GLU A 801 -59.41 -1.37 -82.01
CA GLU A 801 -60.40 -0.28 -82.27
C GLU A 801 -61.90 -0.69 -82.28
N VAL A 802 -62.79 0.09 -82.92
CA VAL A 802 -63.90 0.77 -82.22
C VAL A 802 -65.36 0.50 -82.70
N GLY A 803 -66.32 0.29 -81.76
CA GLY A 803 -67.77 0.32 -82.08
C GLY A 803 -68.80 0.22 -80.91
N ASN A 804 -69.53 1.32 -80.66
CA ASN A 804 -70.78 1.41 -79.87
C ASN A 804 -72.01 1.80 -80.78
N LYS A 805 -73.17 2.24 -80.26
CA LYS A 805 -74.39 1.41 -80.20
C LYS A 805 -75.63 2.25 -79.70
N GLU A 806 -76.81 2.18 -80.34
CA GLU A 806 -78.17 2.03 -79.72
C GLU A 806 -78.87 3.18 -78.85
N TYR A 807 -80.23 3.22 -78.63
CA TYR A 807 -81.03 4.34 -77.97
C TYR A 807 -82.30 4.05 -77.06
N PHE A 808 -82.94 5.07 -76.40
CA PHE A 808 -83.87 5.00 -75.21
C PHE A 808 -84.78 6.28 -74.84
N VAL A 809 -85.64 6.29 -73.75
CA VAL A 809 -86.44 7.47 -73.18
C VAL A 809 -86.96 7.41 -71.70
N CYS A 810 -87.24 8.55 -71.00
CA CYS A 810 -87.62 8.76 -69.56
C CYS A 810 -89.09 9.09 -69.20
N LYS A 811 -89.60 8.61 -68.04
CA LYS A 811 -90.98 8.83 -67.51
C LYS A 811 -91.19 9.90 -66.44
N VAL A 812 -90.18 10.31 -65.65
CA VAL A 812 -90.34 11.32 -64.56
C VAL A 812 -89.88 12.73 -64.96
N CYS A 813 -89.23 12.89 -66.13
CA CYS A 813 -88.91 14.20 -66.73
C CYS A 813 -89.21 14.33 -68.23
N GLY A 814 -89.20 13.24 -69.02
CA GLY A 814 -89.41 13.26 -70.48
C GLY A 814 -88.18 13.30 -71.41
N LYS A 815 -86.95 13.07 -70.95
CA LYS A 815 -85.70 13.06 -71.76
C LYS A 815 -85.36 11.73 -72.48
N TYR A 816 -84.50 11.76 -73.51
CA TYR A 816 -84.12 10.61 -74.39
C TYR A 816 -82.67 10.14 -74.19
N PHE A 817 -82.36 8.84 -74.38
CA PHE A 817 -81.12 8.20 -73.87
C PHE A 817 -80.50 7.14 -74.83
N ASP A 818 -79.33 6.54 -74.51
CA ASP A 818 -78.69 5.40 -75.23
C ASP A 818 -79.28 4.03 -74.85
N ILE A 819 -79.04 2.91 -75.57
CA ILE A 819 -79.80 1.65 -75.28
C ILE A 819 -79.65 1.12 -73.87
N ASP A 820 -78.64 1.51 -73.12
CA ASP A 820 -78.52 1.04 -71.75
C ASP A 820 -79.16 1.99 -70.74
N GLY A 821 -79.76 3.09 -71.22
CA GLY A 821 -80.53 4.06 -70.47
C GLY A 821 -79.66 4.95 -69.61
N LYS A 822 -78.57 5.51 -70.17
CA LYS A 822 -77.47 6.10 -69.38
C LYS A 822 -76.97 7.44 -69.91
N THR A 823 -76.54 7.50 -71.17
CA THR A 823 -76.21 8.78 -71.80
C THR A 823 -77.51 9.41 -72.29
N GLU A 824 -77.77 10.68 -71.97
CA GLU A 824 -78.85 11.46 -72.61
C GLU A 824 -78.44 11.77 -74.05
N ILE A 825 -78.61 10.81 -74.96
CA ILE A 825 -78.17 11.00 -76.34
C ILE A 825 -79.21 11.78 -77.15
N THR A 826 -78.69 12.63 -78.03
CA THR A 826 -79.24 12.74 -79.38
C THR A 826 -79.05 11.38 -80.09
N GLN A 827 -80.05 10.90 -80.82
CA GLN A 827 -80.33 9.51 -81.23
C GLN A 827 -79.18 8.60 -81.90
N GLU A 828 -77.86 8.55 -81.49
CA GLU A 828 -76.65 8.26 -82.39
C GLU A 828 -75.29 7.42 -82.09
N SER A 829 -74.52 7.36 -80.94
CA SER A 829 -72.97 7.29 -80.93
C SER A 829 -72.07 5.98 -80.61
N THR A 830 -70.70 5.92 -80.87
CA THR A 830 -69.86 4.63 -81.01
C THR A 830 -68.30 4.48 -80.60
N VAL A 831 -67.76 3.50 -79.76
CA VAL A 831 -66.27 3.11 -79.45
C VAL A 831 -65.88 1.67 -78.81
N ILE A 832 -64.61 1.05 -78.89
CA ILE A 832 -63.99 -0.27 -78.31
C ILE A 832 -62.35 -0.41 -78.33
N PRO A 833 -61.56 -1.29 -77.54
CA PRO A 833 -60.03 -1.48 -77.42
C PRO A 833 -59.28 -2.94 -77.37
N ALA A 834 -57.91 -3.15 -77.07
CA ALA A 834 -57.06 -4.45 -77.24
C ALA A 834 -55.76 -4.93 -76.34
N THR A 835 -54.58 -5.51 -76.85
CA THR A 835 -53.60 -6.58 -76.21
C THR A 835 -51.97 -6.57 -76.32
N GLY A 836 -51.10 -7.65 -76.04
CA GLY A 836 -49.54 -7.66 -75.83
C GLY A 836 -48.52 -8.94 -75.97
N HIS A 837 -47.20 -8.91 -75.46
CA HIS A 837 -45.83 -9.64 -75.81
C HIS A 837 -45.06 -10.84 -74.99
N SER A 838 -43.72 -11.23 -75.22
CA SER A 838 -42.82 -12.31 -74.50
C SER A 838 -41.23 -12.58 -74.86
N TYR A 839 -40.32 -13.26 -74.01
CA TYR A 839 -38.77 -13.16 -73.73
C TYR A 839 -37.60 -14.30 -74.00
N GLY A 840 -36.30 -14.24 -73.44
CA GLY A 840 -34.99 -15.04 -73.75
C GLY A 840 -33.54 -14.88 -72.96
N GLU A 841 -32.27 -14.91 -73.57
CA GLU A 841 -30.90 -15.53 -73.10
C GLU A 841 -29.40 -14.76 -73.11
N PRO A 842 -28.17 -15.25 -72.55
CA PRO A 842 -26.88 -14.49 -72.01
C PRO A 842 -25.26 -14.76 -72.19
N GLU A 843 -24.23 -14.01 -71.54
CA GLU A 843 -22.64 -14.00 -71.61
C GLU A 843 -21.69 -13.41 -70.41
N TRP A 844 -20.28 -13.35 -70.43
CA TRP A 844 -19.30 -12.89 -69.31
C TRP A 844 -17.93 -12.13 -69.65
N SER A 845 -17.29 -11.33 -68.72
CA SER A 845 -15.91 -10.68 -68.84
C SER A 845 -15.17 -10.28 -67.50
N TRP A 846 -13.82 -10.06 -67.46
CA TRP A 846 -12.92 -9.87 -66.26
C TRP A 846 -11.86 -8.71 -66.32
N SER A 847 -11.35 -8.20 -65.18
CA SER A 847 -10.23 -7.21 -65.09
C SER A 847 -8.78 -7.77 -65.08
N GLU A 848 -7.79 -6.91 -65.38
CA GLU A 848 -6.37 -7.29 -65.51
C GLU A 848 -5.69 -7.68 -64.18
N ASP A 849 -6.01 -6.97 -63.10
CA ASP A 849 -5.55 -7.25 -61.73
C ASP A 849 -6.30 -8.40 -61.02
N GLY A 850 -7.30 -8.98 -61.68
CA GLY A 850 -8.10 -10.09 -61.18
C GLY A 850 -9.29 -9.72 -60.29
N LYS A 851 -9.63 -8.44 -60.10
CA LYS A 851 -10.56 -8.02 -59.02
C LYS A 851 -12.04 -7.77 -59.39
N THR A 852 -12.46 -7.75 -60.68
CA THR A 852 -13.87 -7.39 -61.09
C THR A 852 -14.43 -8.11 -62.35
N CYS A 853 -15.78 -8.24 -62.52
CA CYS A 853 -16.46 -9.08 -63.56
C CYS A 853 -17.98 -8.72 -63.91
N THR A 854 -18.53 -8.99 -65.14
CA THR A 854 -19.92 -8.56 -65.65
C THR A 854 -20.63 -9.44 -66.76
N VAL A 855 -21.97 -9.25 -67.09
CA VAL A 855 -22.92 -10.21 -67.82
C VAL A 855 -24.30 -9.61 -68.41
N THR A 856 -25.15 -10.30 -69.26
CA THR A 856 -26.31 -9.76 -70.11
C THR A 856 -27.44 -10.77 -70.62
N PHE A 857 -28.68 -10.41 -71.12
CA PHE A 857 -29.85 -11.25 -71.65
C PHE A 857 -30.79 -10.61 -72.80
N THR A 858 -31.77 -11.29 -73.50
CA THR A 858 -32.61 -10.78 -74.70
C THR A 858 -34.01 -11.45 -75.03
N CYS A 859 -34.95 -10.88 -75.86
CA CYS A 859 -36.40 -11.26 -76.09
C CYS A 859 -36.85 -11.87 -77.47
N LYS A 860 -38.14 -12.28 -77.65
CA LYS A 860 -38.67 -13.07 -78.82
C LYS A 860 -39.94 -12.57 -79.57
N ASN A 861 -41.13 -12.47 -78.96
CA ASN A 861 -42.38 -12.14 -79.70
C ASN A 861 -42.42 -10.67 -80.17
N ASP A 862 -41.64 -9.82 -79.51
CA ASP A 862 -41.07 -8.60 -80.04
C ASP A 862 -39.57 -8.67 -79.70
N ALA A 863 -38.70 -8.53 -80.69
CA ALA A 863 -37.25 -8.68 -80.54
C ALA A 863 -36.56 -7.44 -79.91
N ALA A 864 -37.30 -6.34 -79.65
CA ALA A 864 -36.77 -5.08 -79.14
C ALA A 864 -36.48 -5.03 -77.62
N HIS A 865 -36.74 -6.10 -76.86
CA HIS A 865 -36.62 -6.18 -75.39
C HIS A 865 -35.32 -6.90 -74.94
N LYS A 866 -34.60 -6.39 -73.91
CA LYS A 866 -33.32 -6.94 -73.37
C LYS A 866 -33.07 -6.56 -71.88
N GLU A 867 -32.25 -7.33 -71.14
CA GLU A 867 -31.91 -7.14 -69.69
C GLU A 867 -30.41 -7.38 -69.36
N THR A 868 -29.87 -6.87 -68.22
CA THR A 868 -28.45 -7.05 -67.79
C THR A 868 -28.18 -7.04 -66.26
N PRO A 869 -27.62 -8.11 -65.62
CA PRO A 869 -27.32 -8.17 -64.17
C PRO A 869 -25.81 -8.11 -63.75
N LYS A 870 -25.50 -8.12 -62.43
CA LYS A 870 -24.17 -7.86 -61.78
C LYS A 870 -23.64 -9.06 -60.97
N ALA A 871 -22.30 -9.21 -60.82
CA ALA A 871 -21.62 -10.32 -60.13
C ALA A 871 -20.64 -9.89 -59.01
N THR A 872 -20.17 -10.85 -58.18
CA THR A 872 -19.35 -10.67 -56.95
C THR A 872 -17.98 -11.37 -57.04
N VAL A 873 -16.92 -10.92 -56.32
CA VAL A 873 -15.50 -11.42 -56.41
C VAL A 873 -14.80 -11.63 -55.03
N THR A 874 -13.87 -12.60 -54.89
CA THR A 874 -13.03 -12.89 -53.69
C THR A 874 -11.57 -13.31 -54.02
N SER A 875 -10.67 -13.48 -53.02
CA SER A 875 -9.22 -13.79 -53.21
C SER A 875 -8.51 -14.60 -52.09
N ALA A 876 -7.37 -15.25 -52.37
CA ALA A 876 -6.50 -15.97 -51.40
C ALA A 876 -5.02 -16.13 -51.86
N GLU A 877 -4.06 -16.30 -50.94
CA GLU A 877 -2.63 -16.58 -51.25
C GLU A 877 -2.42 -18.01 -51.81
N LYS A 878 -1.41 -18.18 -52.67
CA LYS A 878 -1.07 -19.44 -53.34
C LYS A 878 0.34 -19.97 -53.05
N THR A 879 1.37 -19.11 -53.00
CA THR A 879 2.76 -19.52 -52.69
C THR A 879 3.59 -18.38 -52.07
N PRO A 880 4.39 -18.62 -51.01
CA PRO A 880 5.24 -17.61 -50.38
C PRO A 880 6.59 -17.40 -51.10
N ALA A 881 7.32 -16.36 -50.69
CA ALA A 881 8.60 -15.95 -51.29
C ALA A 881 9.85 -16.54 -50.59
N THR A 882 11.00 -16.46 -51.27
CA THR A 882 12.29 -17.04 -50.80
C THR A 882 13.43 -16.02 -50.84
N CYS A 883 14.66 -16.44 -50.53
CA CYS A 883 15.84 -15.57 -50.63
C CYS A 883 16.22 -15.14 -52.06
N THR A 884 15.60 -15.72 -53.10
CA THR A 884 15.81 -15.32 -54.51
C THR A 884 14.51 -15.17 -55.34
N GLU A 885 13.35 -15.66 -54.90
CA GLU A 885 12.12 -15.70 -55.71
C GLU A 885 10.87 -15.12 -55.00
N LYS A 886 9.87 -14.74 -55.81
CA LYS A 886 8.62 -14.03 -55.43
C LYS A 886 7.42 -14.98 -55.26
N GLY A 887 6.39 -14.54 -54.52
CA GLY A 887 5.14 -15.28 -54.24
C GLY A 887 3.88 -14.80 -55.00
N VAL A 888 2.76 -15.52 -54.85
CA VAL A 888 1.58 -15.54 -55.78
C VAL A 888 0.23 -15.61 -55.04
N THR A 889 -0.83 -15.04 -55.65
CA THR A 889 -2.21 -14.87 -55.16
C THR A 889 -3.28 -15.29 -56.23
N THR A 890 -4.52 -15.65 -55.82
CA THR A 890 -5.65 -16.11 -56.67
C THR A 890 -6.97 -15.36 -56.39
N TYR A 891 -7.84 -15.21 -57.40
CA TYR A 891 -9.15 -14.50 -57.38
C TYR A 891 -10.31 -15.31 -58.03
N THR A 892 -11.59 -15.08 -57.67
CA THR A 892 -12.78 -15.88 -58.13
C THR A 892 -14.12 -15.10 -58.09
N ALA A 893 -15.10 -15.37 -58.99
CA ALA A 893 -16.38 -14.61 -59.12
C ALA A 893 -17.67 -15.41 -59.43
N SER A 894 -18.88 -14.83 -59.18
CA SER A 894 -20.22 -15.48 -59.40
C SER A 894 -21.51 -14.59 -59.41
N LEU A 895 -22.64 -15.06 -60.00
CA LEU A 895 -24.02 -14.48 -59.95
C LEU A 895 -25.16 -15.54 -60.17
N GLU A 896 -26.43 -15.17 -59.92
CA GLU A 896 -27.67 -15.90 -60.31
C GLU A 896 -28.74 -15.04 -61.06
N PHE A 897 -29.39 -15.55 -62.11
CA PHE A 897 -30.47 -14.86 -62.86
C PHE A 897 -31.53 -15.85 -63.42
N ASN A 898 -32.81 -15.44 -63.46
CA ASN A 898 -33.98 -16.28 -63.86
C ASN A 898 -34.00 -17.69 -63.24
N GLY A 899 -33.43 -17.86 -62.04
CA GLY A 899 -33.34 -19.12 -61.31
C GLY A 899 -32.16 -20.03 -61.66
N GLN A 900 -31.06 -19.51 -62.22
CA GLN A 900 -29.82 -20.29 -62.48
C GLN A 900 -28.53 -19.51 -62.13
N THR A 901 -27.53 -20.22 -61.59
CA THR A 901 -26.28 -19.67 -61.00
C THR A 901 -25.03 -19.99 -61.85
N TYR A 902 -24.03 -19.09 -61.87
CA TYR A 902 -22.86 -19.11 -62.78
C TYR A 902 -21.57 -18.59 -62.08
N LYS A 903 -20.35 -19.09 -62.42
CA LYS A 903 -19.05 -18.76 -61.76
C LYS A 903 -17.79 -18.78 -62.67
N THR A 904 -16.66 -18.14 -62.25
CA THR A 904 -15.34 -18.07 -62.98
C THR A 904 -14.14 -17.63 -62.08
N ALA A 905 -12.85 -17.69 -62.50
CA ALA A 905 -11.64 -17.42 -61.65
C ALA A 905 -10.30 -17.04 -62.38
N LYS A 906 -9.28 -16.51 -61.67
CA LYS A 906 -7.96 -16.03 -62.21
C LYS A 906 -6.80 -15.89 -61.16
N ASP A 907 -5.51 -16.02 -61.55
CA ASP A 907 -4.29 -15.89 -60.69
C ASP A 907 -3.42 -14.61 -60.99
N VAL A 908 -2.61 -14.15 -60.02
CA VAL A 908 -1.68 -12.98 -60.10
C VAL A 908 -0.41 -13.16 -59.21
N THR A 909 0.75 -12.58 -59.57
CA THR A 909 2.04 -12.70 -58.82
C THR A 909 2.50 -11.38 -58.19
N ASP A 910 2.51 -11.27 -56.85
CA ASP A 910 2.65 -9.98 -56.15
C ASP A 910 3.54 -9.90 -54.88
N ILE A 911 4.15 -10.99 -54.37
CA ILE A 911 4.90 -10.99 -53.07
C ILE A 911 6.45 -10.95 -53.25
N PRO A 912 7.24 -10.12 -52.53
CA PRO A 912 8.71 -9.93 -52.74
C PRO A 912 9.69 -10.86 -51.97
N ALA A 913 10.97 -10.88 -52.37
CA ALA A 913 12.05 -11.85 -51.99
C ALA A 913 13.14 -11.30 -51.01
N THR A 914 14.03 -12.16 -50.44
CA THR A 914 14.74 -11.84 -49.15
C THR A 914 16.30 -11.83 -49.02
N GLY A 915 17.16 -12.39 -49.89
CA GLY A 915 18.64 -12.13 -49.88
C GLY A 915 19.64 -13.14 -49.21
N HIS A 916 20.93 -12.77 -49.11
CA HIS A 916 22.08 -13.64 -48.72
C HIS A 916 23.11 -12.99 -47.76
N SER A 917 23.92 -13.80 -47.04
CA SER A 917 25.05 -13.37 -46.18
C SER A 917 26.12 -14.47 -46.00
N TYR A 918 27.41 -14.12 -45.76
CA TYR A 918 28.57 -15.04 -45.86
C TYR A 918 29.64 -14.88 -44.75
N ASP A 919 30.28 -16.00 -44.34
CA ASP A 919 31.48 -16.06 -43.49
C ASP A 919 32.65 -16.75 -44.22
N ASN A 920 33.81 -16.08 -44.28
CA ASN A 920 35.09 -16.55 -44.82
C ASN A 920 35.00 -17.52 -46.02
N GLY A 921 34.18 -17.15 -47.02
CA GLY A 921 33.97 -17.91 -48.25
C GLY A 921 32.72 -18.80 -48.29
N LYS A 922 31.86 -18.88 -47.26
CA LYS A 922 30.67 -19.75 -47.23
C LYS A 922 29.43 -19.10 -46.61
N CYS A 923 28.27 -19.27 -47.24
CA CYS A 923 26.99 -18.69 -46.80
C CYS A 923 26.49 -19.37 -45.52
N THR A 924 26.09 -18.57 -44.53
CA THR A 924 25.61 -19.07 -43.23
C THR A 924 24.20 -19.66 -43.29
N VAL A 925 23.37 -19.26 -44.26
CA VAL A 925 21.96 -19.70 -44.38
C VAL A 925 21.80 -20.87 -45.34
N CYS A 926 22.43 -20.84 -46.51
CA CYS A 926 22.28 -21.87 -47.57
C CYS A 926 23.55 -22.66 -47.89
N GLY A 927 24.67 -22.41 -47.20
CA GLY A 927 25.92 -23.18 -47.37
C GLY A 927 26.67 -22.97 -48.69
N ALA A 928 26.16 -22.14 -49.62
CA ALA A 928 26.82 -21.82 -50.88
C ALA A 928 28.18 -21.14 -50.66
N ILE A 929 29.20 -21.52 -51.45
CA ILE A 929 30.53 -20.89 -51.39
C ILE A 929 30.54 -19.61 -52.23
N ALA A 930 31.16 -18.54 -51.72
CA ALA A 930 31.30 -17.27 -52.42
C ALA A 930 32.16 -17.45 -53.68
N SER A 931 31.67 -16.94 -54.82
CA SER A 931 32.18 -17.28 -56.16
C SER A 931 33.59 -16.79 -56.48
N ASP A 932 34.15 -15.93 -55.64
CA ASP A 932 35.48 -15.34 -55.70
C ASP A 932 36.52 -16.03 -54.78
N PHE A 933 36.08 -16.79 -53.78
CA PHE A 933 36.99 -17.42 -52.80
C PHE A 933 37.75 -18.63 -53.39
N LYS A 934 39.06 -18.72 -53.13
CA LYS A 934 39.93 -19.83 -53.56
C LYS A 934 40.95 -20.20 -52.50
N ALA A 935 41.07 -21.49 -52.19
CA ALA A 935 42.15 -22.04 -51.36
C ALA A 935 43.48 -22.09 -52.14
N VAL A 936 44.53 -21.48 -51.60
CA VAL A 936 45.88 -21.42 -52.18
C VAL A 936 46.95 -21.58 -51.09
N ILE A 937 48.19 -21.93 -51.49
CA ILE A 937 49.35 -21.89 -50.61
C ILE A 937 49.90 -20.46 -50.62
N THR A 938 49.85 -19.79 -49.48
CA THR A 938 50.29 -18.39 -49.29
C THR A 938 51.74 -18.26 -48.85
N ALA A 939 52.35 -19.32 -48.31
CA ALA A 939 53.78 -19.36 -47.96
C ALA A 939 54.34 -20.80 -48.06
N GLY A 940 55.67 -20.93 -48.21
CA GLY A 940 56.39 -22.21 -48.26
C GLY A 940 56.55 -22.85 -49.64
N ALA A 941 55.78 -22.40 -50.64
CA ALA A 941 55.87 -22.90 -52.02
C ALA A 941 57.27 -22.69 -52.63
N ASN A 942 57.77 -23.71 -53.34
CA ASN A 942 59.14 -23.82 -53.86
C ASN A 942 60.24 -23.85 -52.78
N GLY A 943 59.90 -24.07 -51.51
CA GLY A 943 60.87 -24.20 -50.43
C GLY A 943 61.85 -25.36 -50.64
N SER A 944 63.05 -25.25 -50.06
CA SER A 944 64.06 -26.30 -50.11
C SER A 944 64.56 -26.67 -48.72
N TRP A 945 64.87 -27.95 -48.51
CA TRP A 945 65.11 -28.54 -47.20
C TRP A 945 66.33 -29.46 -47.20
N GLN A 946 67.22 -29.36 -46.20
CA GLN A 946 68.58 -29.91 -46.25
C GLN A 946 68.72 -31.22 -45.42
N LYS A 947 68.65 -32.43 -46.02
CA LYS A 947 68.87 -33.76 -45.37
C LYS A 947 69.87 -33.78 -44.21
N GLY A 948 69.40 -33.90 -42.96
CA GLY A 948 70.18 -33.70 -41.73
C GLY A 948 69.89 -32.38 -40.99
N THR A 949 69.02 -31.51 -41.55
CA THR A 949 68.27 -30.50 -40.79
C THR A 949 67.17 -31.20 -40.01
N LYS A 950 66.97 -30.90 -38.72
CA LYS A 950 65.86 -31.45 -37.94
C LYS A 950 64.58 -30.61 -38.02
N ASP A 951 64.66 -29.39 -38.53
CA ASP A 951 63.50 -28.53 -38.70
C ASP A 951 62.60 -29.08 -39.82
N GLY A 952 61.28 -28.97 -39.68
CA GLY A 952 60.34 -29.40 -40.72
C GLY A 952 60.16 -28.37 -41.84
N LEU A 953 59.70 -28.80 -43.02
CA LEU A 953 59.37 -27.88 -44.11
C LEU A 953 57.89 -27.46 -44.04
N SER A 954 57.65 -26.15 -43.92
CA SER A 954 56.33 -25.59 -43.60
C SER A 954 55.69 -24.82 -44.77
N PHE A 955 54.38 -24.98 -44.92
CA PHE A 955 53.55 -24.36 -45.94
C PHE A 955 52.30 -23.77 -45.30
N THR A 956 51.91 -22.55 -45.67
CA THR A 956 50.69 -21.90 -45.17
C THR A 956 49.62 -21.90 -46.25
N SER A 957 48.36 -22.18 -45.90
CA SER A 957 47.20 -21.96 -46.76
C SER A 957 46.23 -20.94 -46.15
N ASN A 958 45.58 -20.15 -47.02
CA ASN A 958 44.48 -19.26 -46.63
C ASN A 958 43.17 -20.00 -46.31
N ALA A 959 43.10 -21.31 -46.50
CA ALA A 959 41.96 -22.10 -46.04
C ALA A 959 41.83 -22.01 -44.51
N ALA A 960 40.62 -21.76 -44.01
CA ALA A 960 40.35 -21.73 -42.57
C ALA A 960 40.46 -23.15 -41.98
N TYR A 961 41.17 -23.28 -40.86
CA TYR A 961 41.48 -24.58 -40.24
C TYR A 961 40.24 -25.42 -39.89
N LYS A 962 39.10 -24.79 -39.53
CA LYS A 962 37.80 -25.46 -39.32
C LYS A 962 37.29 -26.28 -40.52
N HIS A 963 37.91 -26.12 -41.69
CA HIS A 963 37.62 -26.86 -42.92
C HIS A 963 38.76 -27.78 -43.37
N PHE A 964 39.93 -27.80 -42.72
CA PHE A 964 41.05 -28.65 -43.11
C PHE A 964 40.68 -30.14 -42.97
N ARG A 965 41.18 -30.97 -43.91
CA ARG A 965 40.90 -32.41 -43.98
C ARG A 965 42.16 -33.29 -43.93
N LYS A 966 43.14 -33.05 -44.80
CA LYS A 966 44.36 -33.88 -44.90
C LYS A 966 45.49 -33.20 -45.69
N VAL A 967 46.68 -33.77 -45.58
CA VAL A 967 47.85 -33.45 -46.40
C VAL A 967 48.14 -34.60 -47.36
N GLN A 968 48.61 -34.27 -48.56
CA GLN A 968 49.15 -35.25 -49.50
C GLN A 968 50.56 -34.83 -49.94
N VAL A 969 51.42 -35.80 -50.21
CA VAL A 969 52.73 -35.60 -50.85
C VAL A 969 52.83 -36.52 -52.07
N ASP A 970 53.20 -35.97 -53.22
CA ASP A 970 53.21 -36.65 -54.53
C ASP A 970 51.92 -37.42 -54.84
N GLY A 971 50.78 -36.77 -54.55
CA GLY A 971 49.43 -37.30 -54.78
C GLY A 971 49.01 -38.43 -53.84
N LYS A 972 49.84 -38.82 -52.88
CA LYS A 972 49.52 -39.84 -51.85
C LYS A 972 49.14 -39.16 -50.55
N ASP A 973 48.10 -39.67 -49.89
CA ASP A 973 47.73 -39.27 -48.54
C ASP A 973 48.93 -39.51 -47.61
N LEU A 974 49.38 -38.45 -46.95
CA LEU A 974 50.46 -38.54 -45.97
C LEU A 974 49.85 -38.94 -44.62
N ASP A 975 50.47 -39.91 -43.96
CA ASP A 975 50.06 -40.29 -42.59
C ASP A 975 50.18 -39.07 -41.65
N ALA A 976 49.18 -38.87 -40.78
CA ALA A 976 49.17 -37.79 -39.79
C ALA A 976 50.37 -37.85 -38.82
N ALA A 977 51.02 -39.01 -38.68
CA ALA A 977 52.28 -39.15 -37.97
C ALA A 977 53.46 -38.40 -38.64
N ASN A 978 53.41 -38.12 -39.95
CA ASN A 978 54.51 -37.54 -40.74
C ASN A 978 54.42 -36.03 -40.98
N TYR A 979 53.34 -35.37 -40.55
CA TYR A 979 53.20 -33.92 -40.60
C TYR A 979 52.61 -33.36 -39.29
N SER A 980 52.50 -32.05 -39.19
CA SER A 980 51.63 -31.36 -38.23
C SER A 980 50.85 -30.26 -38.93
N VAL A 981 49.73 -29.85 -38.35
CA VAL A 981 48.88 -28.76 -38.86
C VAL A 981 48.49 -27.84 -37.69
N LYS A 982 48.34 -26.54 -37.94
CA LYS A 982 47.94 -25.54 -36.93
C LYS A 982 46.73 -24.70 -37.34
N GLU A 983 46.01 -24.28 -36.32
CA GLU A 983 44.81 -23.44 -36.38
C GLU A 983 45.14 -21.94 -36.53
N GLY A 984 44.17 -21.16 -37.02
CA GLY A 984 44.36 -19.83 -37.58
C GLY A 984 44.25 -19.88 -39.11
N SER A 985 45.31 -19.47 -39.81
CA SER A 985 45.53 -19.92 -41.20
C SER A 985 46.05 -21.36 -41.17
N THR A 986 45.66 -22.21 -42.12
CA THR A 986 46.07 -23.63 -42.12
C THR A 986 47.56 -23.76 -42.47
N ILE A 987 48.43 -23.79 -41.46
CA ILE A 987 49.86 -24.04 -41.60
C ILE A 987 50.11 -25.54 -41.47
N VAL A 988 50.76 -26.14 -42.46
CA VAL A 988 51.15 -27.55 -42.53
C VAL A 988 52.67 -27.66 -42.52
N THR A 989 53.23 -28.48 -41.63
CA THR A 989 54.66 -28.74 -41.53
C THR A 989 54.96 -30.21 -41.76
N LEU A 990 55.69 -30.53 -42.83
CA LEU A 990 56.26 -31.86 -43.06
C LEU A 990 57.40 -32.11 -42.06
N LYS A 991 57.37 -33.23 -41.35
CA LYS A 991 58.40 -33.54 -40.34
C LYS A 991 59.73 -33.90 -41.00
N ALA A 992 60.84 -33.47 -40.39
CA ALA A 992 62.19 -33.76 -40.86
C ALA A 992 62.45 -35.25 -41.09
N GLU A 993 62.03 -36.10 -40.16
CA GLU A 993 62.15 -37.57 -40.26
C GLU A 993 61.56 -38.13 -41.57
N TYR A 994 60.41 -37.61 -42.00
CA TYR A 994 59.78 -38.00 -43.27
C TYR A 994 60.53 -37.43 -44.48
N LEU A 995 60.93 -36.16 -44.44
CA LEU A 995 61.73 -35.50 -45.49
C LEU A 995 63.11 -36.18 -45.68
N GLU A 996 63.65 -36.76 -44.60
CA GLU A 996 64.88 -37.57 -44.60
C GLU A 996 64.74 -38.87 -45.42
N THR A 997 63.53 -39.42 -45.54
CA THR A 997 63.26 -40.60 -46.38
C THR A 997 63.11 -40.28 -47.86
N LEU A 998 62.80 -39.03 -48.23
CA LEU A 998 62.55 -38.64 -49.62
C LEU A 998 63.84 -38.63 -50.47
N SER A 999 63.68 -38.80 -51.78
CA SER A 999 64.78 -38.66 -52.73
C SER A 999 65.33 -37.22 -52.79
N VAL A 1000 66.62 -37.06 -53.09
CA VAL A 1000 67.18 -35.74 -53.43
C VAL A 1000 66.60 -35.33 -54.79
N GLY A 1001 65.72 -34.33 -54.80
CA GLY A 1001 64.94 -33.93 -55.97
C GLY A 1001 63.78 -33.00 -55.63
N LYS A 1002 62.90 -32.78 -56.61
CA LYS A 1002 61.62 -32.05 -56.45
C LYS A 1002 60.50 -33.00 -56.03
N HIS A 1003 59.61 -32.49 -55.19
CA HIS A 1003 58.41 -33.15 -54.68
C HIS A 1003 57.24 -32.15 -54.64
N THR A 1004 56.01 -32.64 -54.47
CA THR A 1004 54.77 -31.85 -54.42
C THR A 1004 54.01 -32.06 -53.12
N LEU A 1005 53.34 -31.01 -52.60
CA LEU A 1005 52.48 -31.05 -51.43
C LEU A 1005 51.10 -30.47 -51.76
N ALA A 1006 50.03 -31.12 -51.27
CA ALA A 1006 48.67 -30.59 -51.30
C ALA A 1006 48.07 -30.52 -49.88
N VAL A 1007 47.36 -29.42 -49.60
CA VAL A 1007 46.58 -29.17 -48.38
C VAL A 1007 45.10 -29.16 -48.76
N VAL A 1008 44.32 -30.10 -48.24
CA VAL A 1008 42.91 -30.32 -48.63
C VAL A 1008 41.97 -29.74 -47.57
N SER A 1009 40.94 -28.99 -48.00
CA SER A 1009 39.88 -28.45 -47.13
C SER A 1009 38.48 -28.49 -47.79
N ASP A 1010 37.42 -28.28 -46.99
CA ASP A 1010 36.04 -28.13 -47.49
C ASP A 1010 35.83 -26.92 -48.43
N THR A 1011 36.76 -25.96 -48.43
CA THR A 1011 36.72 -24.74 -49.26
C THR A 1011 37.70 -24.78 -50.44
N GLY A 1012 38.43 -25.88 -50.63
CA GLY A 1012 39.30 -26.13 -51.78
C GLY A 1012 40.54 -26.96 -51.45
N THR A 1013 41.36 -27.25 -52.47
CA THR A 1013 42.67 -27.89 -52.28
C THR A 1013 43.76 -26.98 -52.81
N ALA A 1014 44.76 -26.71 -51.97
CA ALA A 1014 45.88 -25.84 -52.26
C ALA A 1014 47.15 -26.68 -52.50
N VAL A 1015 47.91 -26.41 -53.58
CA VAL A 1015 49.03 -27.26 -54.01
C VAL A 1015 50.31 -26.43 -54.24
N ALA A 1016 51.48 -26.99 -53.93
CA ALA A 1016 52.80 -26.39 -54.18
C ALA A 1016 53.91 -27.44 -54.43
N GLU A 1017 55.02 -27.03 -55.05
CA GLU A 1017 56.26 -27.82 -55.14
C GLU A 1017 57.24 -27.51 -53.99
N PHE A 1018 58.20 -28.42 -53.72
CA PHE A 1018 59.36 -28.23 -52.85
C PHE A 1018 60.56 -29.11 -53.26
N THR A 1019 61.73 -28.93 -52.64
CA THR A 1019 63.00 -29.60 -53.02
C THR A 1019 63.83 -30.13 -51.83
N ILE A 1020 64.55 -31.24 -51.99
CA ILE A 1020 65.41 -31.87 -50.96
C ILE A 1020 66.94 -31.66 -51.26
N GLN A 1021 67.74 -31.37 -50.22
CA GLN A 1021 69.17 -30.96 -50.19
C GLN A 1021 69.95 -31.68 -49.02
N ALA A 1022 70.97 -31.12 -48.32
CA ALA A 1022 71.69 -31.75 -47.17
C ALA A 1022 72.23 -30.83 -45.98
N ALA A 1023 71.85 -31.11 -44.71
CA ALA A 1023 72.18 -30.68 -43.29
C ALA A 1023 72.56 -29.20 -42.90
N PRO A 1024 71.97 -28.47 -41.87
CA PRO A 1024 71.94 -28.75 -40.38
C PRO A 1024 70.74 -28.15 -39.51
N ALA A 1025 70.75 -28.05 -38.14
CA ALA A 1025 69.54 -27.78 -37.26
C ALA A 1025 69.82 -27.03 -35.89
N THR A 1026 68.92 -26.69 -34.90
CA THR A 1026 67.45 -26.88 -34.55
C THR A 1026 66.94 -25.89 -33.42
N ASP A 1027 65.61 -25.84 -33.13
CA ASP A 1027 64.90 -25.86 -31.78
C ASP A 1027 64.11 -24.64 -31.14
N ASN A 1028 63.34 -24.86 -30.03
CA ASN A 1028 62.18 -24.02 -29.56
C ASN A 1028 61.71 -24.06 -28.04
N THR A 1029 60.85 -23.10 -27.56
CA THR A 1029 60.17 -23.03 -26.20
C THR A 1029 58.77 -22.31 -26.17
N ARG A 1030 58.07 -22.14 -25.00
CA ARG A 1030 56.64 -21.64 -24.82
C ARG A 1030 56.40 -20.68 -23.61
N TYR A 1031 55.27 -19.94 -23.54
CA TYR A 1031 55.06 -18.77 -22.62
C TYR A 1031 53.57 -18.33 -22.22
N TYR A 1032 53.35 -17.59 -21.09
CA TYR A 1032 52.11 -17.12 -20.35
C TYR A 1032 52.18 -15.67 -19.73
N THR A 1033 51.12 -14.82 -19.65
CA THR A 1033 51.20 -13.37 -19.24
C THR A 1033 51.32 -12.96 -17.77
N CYS A 1034 52.22 -12.01 -17.48
CA CYS A 1034 52.61 -11.46 -16.17
C CYS A 1034 52.10 -10.03 -15.87
N GLN A 1035 51.51 -9.83 -14.68
CA GLN A 1035 50.83 -8.57 -14.31
C GLN A 1035 51.73 -7.37 -13.98
N SER A 1036 52.96 -7.55 -13.50
CA SER A 1036 53.85 -6.40 -13.16
C SER A 1036 54.56 -5.77 -14.36
N CYS A 1037 54.32 -6.23 -15.59
CA CYS A 1037 54.94 -5.70 -16.81
C CYS A 1037 54.17 -5.97 -18.12
N GLY A 1038 53.09 -6.75 -18.09
CA GLY A 1038 52.32 -7.15 -19.28
C GLY A 1038 53.02 -8.19 -20.17
N HIS A 1039 54.18 -8.73 -19.78
CA HIS A 1039 54.96 -9.61 -20.63
C HIS A 1039 54.58 -11.08 -20.51
N HIS A 1040 54.74 -11.84 -21.59
CA HIS A 1040 54.17 -13.17 -21.72
C HIS A 1040 54.97 -14.30 -21.06
N ASP A 1041 55.79 -14.08 -20.02
CA ASP A 1041 56.69 -15.14 -19.52
C ASP A 1041 56.57 -15.39 -18.00
N TRP A 1042 56.24 -16.62 -17.57
CA TRP A 1042 56.47 -17.13 -16.21
C TRP A 1042 57.20 -18.49 -16.20
N THR A 1043 58.04 -18.67 -15.19
CA THR A 1043 58.72 -19.90 -14.80
C THR A 1043 58.15 -20.41 -13.47
N ALA A 1044 57.65 -21.66 -13.43
CA ALA A 1044 57.27 -22.30 -12.16
C ALA A 1044 58.52 -22.66 -11.33
N THR A 1045 58.42 -22.52 -10.02
CA THR A 1045 59.45 -22.85 -9.03
C THR A 1045 58.84 -23.66 -7.89
N ASP A 1046 59.67 -24.23 -7.02
CA ASP A 1046 59.24 -24.97 -5.82
C ASP A 1046 58.47 -24.08 -4.79
N ALA A 1047 58.31 -22.78 -5.09
CA ALA A 1047 57.61 -21.79 -4.28
C ALA A 1047 56.65 -20.90 -5.12
N GLY A 1048 56.14 -21.38 -6.26
CA GLY A 1048 55.07 -20.71 -7.03
C GLY A 1048 55.39 -20.47 -8.51
N TYR A 1049 54.88 -19.37 -9.08
CA TYR A 1049 55.15 -18.95 -10.46
C TYR A 1049 55.91 -17.61 -10.46
N ARG A 1050 57.11 -17.58 -11.02
CA ARG A 1050 57.95 -16.38 -11.16
C ARG A 1050 57.82 -15.78 -12.56
N CYS A 1051 57.42 -14.53 -12.66
CA CYS A 1051 57.45 -13.77 -13.91
C CYS A 1051 58.88 -13.46 -14.35
N ASP A 1052 59.24 -13.78 -15.61
CA ASP A 1052 60.62 -13.69 -16.05
C ASP A 1052 61.10 -12.26 -16.32
N TYR A 1053 60.20 -11.37 -16.75
CA TYR A 1053 60.54 -9.98 -17.10
C TYR A 1053 60.63 -9.03 -15.88
N CYS A 1054 59.99 -9.35 -14.75
CA CYS A 1054 60.06 -8.52 -13.52
C CYS A 1054 60.54 -9.25 -12.25
N GLY A 1055 60.72 -10.58 -12.30
CA GLY A 1055 61.22 -11.38 -11.19
C GLY A 1055 60.24 -11.66 -10.05
N ARG A 1056 59.01 -11.10 -10.08
CA ARG A 1056 57.98 -11.31 -9.04
C ARG A 1056 57.48 -12.75 -9.04
N VAL A 1057 57.41 -13.38 -7.86
CA VAL A 1057 56.85 -14.71 -7.63
C VAL A 1057 55.42 -14.57 -7.10
N ILE A 1058 54.50 -15.44 -7.54
CA ILE A 1058 53.15 -15.61 -6.97
C ILE A 1058 52.95 -17.05 -6.50
N THR A 1059 52.39 -17.24 -5.31
CA THR A 1059 52.19 -18.56 -4.66
C THR A 1059 50.79 -19.15 -4.89
N GLU A 1060 49.86 -18.38 -5.44
CA GLU A 1060 48.42 -18.69 -5.42
C GLU A 1060 47.91 -19.28 -6.75
N GLN A 1061 46.87 -20.10 -6.68
CA GLN A 1061 46.41 -20.89 -7.83
C GLN A 1061 45.47 -20.16 -8.79
N VAL A 1062 45.89 -20.18 -10.05
CA VAL A 1062 45.17 -19.79 -11.26
C VAL A 1062 43.77 -20.43 -11.38
N SER A 1063 42.75 -19.62 -11.65
CA SER A 1063 41.64 -19.97 -12.55
C SER A 1063 41.07 -18.70 -13.20
N GLY A 1064 40.51 -18.70 -14.41
CA GLY A 1064 40.37 -19.82 -15.35
C GLY A 1064 39.35 -19.53 -16.47
N TYR A 1065 39.60 -18.50 -17.31
CA TYR A 1065 38.66 -17.95 -18.30
C TYR A 1065 37.79 -19.02 -19.02
N PRO A 1066 36.44 -18.86 -19.03
CA PRO A 1066 35.52 -19.95 -19.37
C PRO A 1066 35.33 -20.20 -20.88
N ASN A 1067 35.15 -21.47 -21.23
CA ASN A 1067 34.53 -21.92 -22.48
C ASN A 1067 33.01 -22.15 -22.28
N VAL A 1068 32.25 -22.20 -23.38
CA VAL A 1068 30.77 -22.08 -23.41
C VAL A 1068 30.02 -23.43 -23.39
N LYS A 1069 28.85 -23.54 -22.69
CA LYS A 1069 27.70 -24.42 -23.08
C LYS A 1069 26.37 -24.33 -22.27
N GLY A 1070 25.27 -23.93 -22.93
CA GLY A 1070 23.84 -24.31 -22.69
C GLY A 1070 23.07 -23.79 -21.46
N VAL A 1071 21.73 -23.93 -21.32
CA VAL A 1071 20.63 -24.29 -22.27
C VAL A 1071 19.21 -24.03 -21.67
N TYR A 1072 18.28 -23.37 -22.41
CA TYR A 1072 16.78 -23.28 -22.23
C TYR A 1072 16.26 -22.58 -20.93
N THR A 1073 15.05 -21.96 -20.78
CA THR A 1073 13.84 -21.77 -21.63
C THR A 1073 13.15 -20.38 -21.37
N ALA A 1074 12.10 -20.00 -22.12
CA ALA A 1074 11.35 -18.72 -22.07
C ALA A 1074 9.95 -18.87 -21.35
N PRO A 1075 8.95 -17.93 -21.32
CA PRO A 1075 8.78 -16.66 -22.10
C PRO A 1075 8.00 -15.43 -21.49
N THR A 1076 8.10 -14.25 -22.15
CA THR A 1076 7.06 -13.17 -22.40
C THR A 1076 6.23 -12.50 -21.27
N ALA A 1077 5.72 -11.25 -21.36
CA ALA A 1077 5.94 -10.07 -22.25
C ALA A 1077 5.21 -8.79 -21.71
N SER A 1078 5.44 -7.63 -22.33
CA SER A 1078 4.81 -6.30 -22.12
C SER A 1078 5.10 -5.41 -23.37
N PRO A 1079 4.57 -4.17 -23.61
CA PRO A 1079 3.66 -3.30 -22.83
C PRO A 1079 2.50 -2.66 -23.68
N ALA A 1080 1.89 -1.57 -23.18
CA ALA A 1080 0.90 -0.68 -23.83
C ALA A 1080 1.60 0.51 -24.59
N PRO A 1081 1.01 1.71 -24.94
CA PRO A 1081 -0.39 2.19 -24.87
C PRO A 1081 -0.93 3.10 -26.04
N SER A 1082 -2.24 3.40 -25.98
CA SER A 1082 -2.97 4.68 -26.24
C SER A 1082 -3.03 5.46 -27.58
N THR A 1083 -4.17 6.18 -27.70
CA THR A 1083 -4.53 7.36 -28.55
C THR A 1083 -5.09 7.17 -29.98
N ALA A 1084 -6.05 8.05 -30.32
CA ALA A 1084 -6.73 8.19 -31.62
C ALA A 1084 -6.43 9.59 -32.23
N PRO A 1085 -6.79 9.90 -33.50
CA PRO A 1085 -8.13 10.50 -33.73
C PRO A 1085 -8.75 10.32 -35.14
N GLY A 1086 -10.02 10.73 -35.28
CA GLY A 1086 -10.52 11.46 -36.47
C GLY A 1086 -11.31 10.68 -37.54
N SER A 1087 -12.61 10.95 -37.65
CA SER A 1087 -13.47 10.55 -38.79
C SER A 1087 -13.50 11.61 -39.90
N PRO A 1088 -13.85 11.22 -41.13
CA PRO A 1088 -14.93 11.91 -41.83
C PRO A 1088 -16.03 10.96 -42.34
N ALA A 1089 -17.17 11.55 -42.74
CA ALA A 1089 -18.44 10.87 -42.94
C ALA A 1089 -18.71 10.37 -44.38
N THR A 1090 -19.78 9.56 -44.51
CA THR A 1090 -20.52 9.17 -45.73
C THR A 1090 -19.76 8.35 -46.79
N GLY A 1091 -20.39 7.37 -47.45
CA GLY A 1091 -21.76 6.85 -47.32
C GLY A 1091 -22.23 6.24 -48.66
N ASP A 1092 -22.92 5.10 -48.62
CA ASP A 1092 -23.38 4.40 -49.83
C ASP A 1092 -24.87 4.02 -49.70
N GLU A 1093 -25.73 4.78 -50.39
CA GLU A 1093 -27.11 4.40 -50.69
C GLU A 1093 -27.20 4.01 -52.17
N SER A 1094 -27.95 2.96 -52.52
CA SER A 1094 -28.74 2.98 -53.76
C SER A 1094 -29.88 1.97 -53.79
N ASN A 1095 -31.02 2.43 -54.30
CA ASN A 1095 -32.21 1.62 -54.63
C ASN A 1095 -32.01 0.84 -55.95
N LEU A 1096 -32.97 -0.03 -56.32
CA LEU A 1096 -33.81 0.13 -57.55
C LEU A 1096 -34.66 -1.13 -57.88
N VAL A 1097 -35.92 -0.91 -58.31
CA VAL A 1097 -36.61 -1.66 -59.43
C VAL A 1097 -37.07 -3.12 -59.12
N LEU A 1098 -38.15 -3.74 -59.69
CA LEU A 1098 -39.06 -3.46 -60.83
C LEU A 1098 -40.56 -3.78 -60.53
N TRP A 1099 -41.37 -3.91 -61.61
CA TRP A 1099 -42.83 -4.03 -61.75
C TRP A 1099 -43.42 -5.47 -61.78
N VAL A 1100 -44.76 -5.52 -61.99
CA VAL A 1100 -45.65 -6.61 -62.49
C VAL A 1100 -46.60 -7.19 -61.41
N VAL A 1101 -47.95 -7.19 -61.45
CA VAL A 1101 -49.08 -6.83 -62.35
C VAL A 1101 -50.02 -8.05 -62.66
N VAL A 1102 -51.33 -7.86 -62.40
CA VAL A 1102 -52.53 -8.62 -62.89
C VAL A 1102 -53.06 -9.86 -62.12
N LEU A 1103 -54.11 -9.59 -61.31
CA LEU A 1103 -55.44 -10.24 -61.16
C LEU A 1103 -55.62 -11.77 -60.98
N ALA A 1104 -56.20 -12.16 -59.82
CA ALA A 1104 -57.53 -12.82 -59.63
C ALA A 1104 -57.59 -13.52 -58.25
N ALA A 1105 -58.69 -13.56 -57.47
CA ALA A 1105 -59.98 -12.84 -57.47
C ALA A 1105 -60.64 -12.97 -56.07
N GLY A 1106 -61.64 -12.15 -55.73
CA GLY A 1106 -62.58 -12.43 -54.61
C GLY A 1106 -62.81 -11.32 -53.56
N SER A 1107 -63.97 -10.66 -53.68
CA SER A 1107 -64.92 -10.20 -52.63
C SER A 1107 -64.57 -10.34 -51.12
N ALA A 1108 -64.95 -9.42 -50.21
CA ALA A 1108 -65.74 -8.16 -50.32
C ALA A 1108 -65.74 -7.31 -49.01
N ALA A 1109 -66.42 -6.15 -49.04
CA ALA A 1109 -66.90 -5.29 -47.92
C ALA A 1109 -65.83 -4.48 -47.14
N LEU A 1110 -65.77 -3.13 -47.20
CA LEU A 1110 -66.67 -2.04 -46.68
C LEU A 1110 -66.51 -1.80 -45.15
N ALA A 1111 -66.35 -0.59 -44.58
CA ALA A 1111 -66.01 0.78 -45.05
C ALA A 1111 -65.79 1.70 -43.79
N GLY A 1112 -65.32 2.96 -43.82
CA GLY A 1112 -64.89 3.85 -44.93
C GLY A 1112 -64.46 5.29 -44.53
N SER A 1113 -65.27 6.04 -43.76
CA SER A 1113 -65.16 7.50 -43.46
C SER A 1113 -65.42 7.92 -41.98
N PHE A 1114 -65.54 9.22 -41.61
CA PHE A 1114 -64.45 10.23 -41.47
C PHE A 1114 -64.98 11.67 -41.18
N LEU A 1115 -64.36 12.41 -40.23
CA LEU A 1115 -63.90 13.85 -40.26
C LEU A 1115 -63.87 14.59 -38.89
N ILE A 1116 -63.15 15.72 -38.80
CA ILE A 1116 -63.49 16.91 -37.96
C ILE A 1116 -63.58 16.57 -36.42
N GLN A 1117 -63.86 17.39 -35.37
CA GLN A 1117 -64.56 18.66 -35.13
C GLN A 1117 -63.79 19.61 -34.16
N ARG A 1118 -64.49 20.38 -33.33
CA ARG A 1118 -63.99 21.42 -32.41
C ARG A 1118 -64.41 21.08 -30.95
N LYS A 1119 -63.82 21.62 -29.88
CA LYS A 1119 -62.94 22.80 -29.74
C LYS A 1119 -62.21 22.77 -28.37
N LYS A 1120 -60.99 23.34 -28.31
CA LYS A 1120 -60.26 23.88 -27.12
C LYS A 1120 -59.94 22.89 -25.96
N GLU A 1121 -58.67 22.71 -25.60
CA GLU A 1121 -57.80 23.63 -24.83
C GLU A 1121 -58.26 23.84 -23.36
N GLN A 1122 -57.83 22.95 -22.47
CA GLN A 1122 -56.65 23.22 -21.63
C GLN A 1122 -55.71 22.00 -21.70
#